data_AF-A0A956GKW1-F1
#
_entry.id   AF-A0A956GKW1-F1
#
_cell.length_a   1.000
_cell.length_b   1.000
_cell.length_c   1.000
_cell.angle_alpha   90.00
_cell.angle_beta   90.00
_cell.angle_gamma   90.00
#
_symmetry.space_group_name_H-M   'P 1'
#
loop_
_entity.id
_entity.type
_entity.pdbx_description
1 polymer ?
#
loop_
_entity_poly.entity_id
_entity_poly.type
_entity_poly.pdbx_seq_one_letter_code
_entity_poly.pdbx_strand_id
1 'polypeptide(L)'
;ATREVRVARHLRAASRKIARCELGSGDDRARLATAVRAMVARANHNVRTALRPTIETALHEVGLRPRHLPERVAQKKIVDELLDRAVAVGRLSIGDLRDAIAHNDLKLHDLRVKEMVLGDQLLRADKILATDLEGVYRRGEIYLRFLQKVSSVLSGTVLGRLATLYVLLPLVGAFFLVEGAQHVVGPLAKKLGYVEPELATREAFGGVAAILFLLLHAAWFRRVAGVAVRAAGRGLRVAFVDVPRRLWRVNLIAPITCWVLLPAIPAGLALLLVPGSPRWPVAGALFGLTALIINSSLAAELVSDWLLRSGRHLARRILPGIVKYALDLFSWLLELLERGIYRVDELLRFRPGDSQVALAVRGVLGTIWSMVAYVLRLYANLFIEPTVNPIKHFPVVTVAAKLILPFTPQMITAIGDPASKFVGPTLGASIGAFTVLVLPGLAGFLAWELNGNWKLYRRTRADLLRAVSIGSHSETMVGFMKPGFHSGTIPKLHTKLRRASAKRDDRGVARHREGLHHVEEAIWKFTDRQLVSMLNEAPPFRAADVAVEHVDVGSNRVRIDLVCPSAGPGHATISFEQQSGWLIAGISSPGWIGGLDGEQRQILEIALTGFYKLSGVDLVREQLEQVVGDGATVPAYDVTDEGLVVWPGPGFDTEIVYDLRGPTPGATVRGPDVAGEVPTLAGQAALFGREPVRWTSWATTWEHLGFGMEPRPLLVGPSLLAAPRAAVAAAAPADG
;
A
#
# COMPACT_ATOMS: atom_id res chain seq x y z
N ALA A 1 12.41 9.61 29.03
CA ALA A 1 12.26 9.04 27.66
C ALA A 1 13.43 8.14 27.23
N THR A 2 14.68 8.63 27.21
CA THR A 2 15.82 7.94 26.57
C THR A 2 16.21 6.60 27.22
N ARG A 3 16.06 6.47 28.55
CA ARG A 3 16.39 5.23 29.28
C ARG A 3 15.51 4.06 28.83
N GLU A 4 14.18 4.23 28.84
CA GLU A 4 13.23 3.18 28.47
C GLU A 4 13.47 2.68 27.04
N VAL A 5 13.72 3.60 26.10
CA VAL A 5 14.00 3.27 24.70
C VAL A 5 15.30 2.48 24.56
N ARG A 6 16.36 2.86 25.29
CA ARG A 6 17.63 2.09 25.30
C ARG A 6 17.41 0.69 25.86
N VAL A 7 16.70 0.55 26.98
CA VAL A 7 16.39 -0.76 27.60
C VAL A 7 15.64 -1.65 26.62
N ALA A 8 14.56 -1.15 26.00
CA ALA A 8 13.80 -1.90 25.00
C ALA A 8 14.68 -2.34 23.82
N ARG A 9 15.55 -1.45 23.32
CA ARG A 9 16.49 -1.75 22.22
C ARG A 9 17.48 -2.86 22.61
N HIS A 10 18.05 -2.80 23.82
CA HIS A 10 18.99 -3.81 24.30
C HIS A 10 18.31 -5.17 24.50
N LEU A 11 17.11 -5.21 25.08
CA LEU A 11 16.35 -6.45 25.27
C LEU A 11 15.94 -7.08 23.93
N ARG A 12 15.58 -6.29 22.92
CA ARG A 12 15.32 -6.77 21.54
C ARG A 12 16.59 -7.25 20.83
N ALA A 13 17.72 -6.62 21.10
CA ALA A 13 19.00 -7.12 20.61
C ALA A 13 19.37 -8.45 21.27
N ALA A 14 19.09 -8.61 22.57
CA ALA A 14 19.28 -9.85 23.31
C ALA A 14 18.35 -10.97 22.81
N SER A 15 17.06 -10.69 22.58
CA SER A 15 16.09 -11.67 22.09
C SER A 15 16.50 -12.28 20.74
N ARG A 16 17.04 -11.47 19.83
CA ARG A 16 17.56 -11.91 18.53
C ARG A 16 18.81 -12.80 18.64
N LYS A 17 19.53 -12.73 19.75
CA LYS A 17 20.74 -13.54 20.01
C LYS A 17 20.44 -14.88 20.67
N ILE A 18 19.24 -15.10 21.23
CA ILE A 18 18.87 -16.35 21.91
C ILE A 18 19.04 -17.58 21.01
N ALA A 19 18.73 -17.44 19.72
CA ALA A 19 18.92 -18.51 18.74
C ALA A 19 20.39 -18.93 18.55
N ARG A 20 21.34 -18.10 18.98
CA ARG A 20 22.80 -18.34 18.91
C ARG A 20 23.40 -18.75 20.25
N CYS A 21 22.59 -18.84 21.31
CA CYS A 21 23.07 -19.27 22.62
C CYS A 21 23.26 -20.79 22.63
N GLU A 22 24.48 -21.23 22.96
CA GLU A 22 24.82 -22.63 23.21
C GLU A 22 24.29 -23.05 24.58
N LEU A 23 22.97 -23.28 24.66
CA LEU A 23 22.33 -23.91 25.82
C LEU A 23 22.21 -25.42 25.56
N GLY A 24 22.52 -26.21 26.58
CA GLY A 24 22.65 -27.66 26.51
C GLY A 24 21.36 -28.44 26.27
N SER A 25 20.18 -27.84 26.51
CA SER A 25 18.87 -28.45 26.24
C SER A 25 17.95 -27.53 25.44
N GLY A 26 17.03 -28.13 24.66
CA GLY A 26 15.99 -27.39 23.92
C GLY A 26 15.00 -26.68 24.84
N ASP A 27 14.72 -27.27 26.00
CA ASP A 27 13.77 -26.74 26.99
C ASP A 27 14.32 -25.51 27.71
N ASP A 28 15.61 -25.48 28.05
CA ASP A 28 16.24 -24.30 28.67
C ASP A 28 16.25 -23.12 27.72
N ARG A 29 16.48 -23.38 26.42
CA ARG A 29 16.38 -22.36 25.38
C ARG A 29 14.94 -21.83 25.24
N ALA A 30 13.94 -22.70 25.33
CA ALA A 30 12.53 -22.31 25.29
C ALA A 30 12.16 -21.45 26.51
N ARG A 31 12.56 -21.85 27.72
CA ARG A 31 12.33 -21.08 28.96
C ARG A 31 12.98 -19.70 28.90
N LEU A 32 14.25 -19.62 28.48
CA LEU A 32 14.94 -18.34 28.28
C LEU A 32 14.23 -17.47 27.23
N ALA A 33 13.81 -18.07 26.11
CA ALA A 33 13.07 -17.36 25.07
C ALA A 33 11.75 -16.78 25.61
N THR A 34 11.00 -17.53 26.41
CA THR A 34 9.76 -17.06 27.04
C THR A 34 10.02 -15.91 28.00
N ALA A 35 11.00 -16.04 28.90
CA ALA A 35 11.35 -14.99 29.86
C ALA A 35 11.79 -13.69 29.15
N VAL A 36 12.69 -13.78 28.16
CA VAL A 36 13.15 -12.59 27.43
C VAL A 36 12.03 -11.99 26.59
N ARG A 37 11.12 -12.78 26.00
CA ARG A 37 9.94 -12.24 25.30
C ARG A 37 9.04 -11.47 26.25
N ALA A 38 8.79 -11.97 27.46
CA ALA A 38 8.04 -11.25 28.48
C ALA A 38 8.72 -9.93 28.90
N MET A 39 10.06 -9.95 29.08
CA MET A 39 10.83 -8.73 29.35
C MET A 39 10.75 -7.72 28.19
N VAL A 40 10.82 -8.18 26.94
CA VAL A 40 10.66 -7.33 25.76
C VAL A 40 9.26 -6.73 25.72
N ALA A 41 8.22 -7.50 26.00
CA ALA A 41 6.84 -7.01 26.05
C ALA A 41 6.68 -5.92 27.12
N ARG A 42 7.22 -6.15 28.33
CA ARG A 42 7.21 -5.16 29.42
C ARG A 42 7.98 -3.89 29.05
N ALA A 43 9.16 -4.02 28.47
CA ALA A 43 9.96 -2.88 28.04
C ALA A 43 9.27 -2.06 26.94
N ASN A 44 8.62 -2.72 25.97
CA ASN A 44 7.83 -2.03 24.95
C ASN A 44 6.65 -1.27 25.60
N HIS A 45 5.97 -1.86 26.58
CA HIS A 45 4.90 -1.21 27.33
C HIS A 45 5.41 0.03 28.07
N ASN A 46 6.53 -0.06 28.79
CA ASN A 46 7.13 1.08 29.49
C ASN A 46 7.48 2.24 28.53
N VAL A 47 8.01 1.94 27.34
CA VAL A 47 8.28 2.95 26.32
C VAL A 47 6.98 3.66 25.90
N ARG A 48 5.89 2.90 25.68
CA ARG A 48 4.59 3.49 25.33
C ARG A 48 4.07 4.40 26.43
N THR A 49 4.08 3.93 27.68
CA THR A 49 3.62 4.69 28.84
C THR A 49 4.44 5.97 29.05
N ALA A 50 5.76 5.91 28.84
CA ALA A 50 6.64 7.06 29.03
C ALA A 50 6.56 8.10 27.91
N LEU A 51 6.32 7.69 26.65
CA LEU A 51 6.34 8.61 25.50
C LEU A 51 4.96 9.15 25.12
N ARG A 52 3.88 8.40 25.37
CA ARG A 52 2.52 8.75 24.95
C ARG A 52 2.08 10.16 25.38
N PRO A 53 2.17 10.53 26.68
CA PRO A 53 1.64 11.83 27.13
C PRO A 53 2.36 13.01 26.49
N THR A 54 3.69 12.88 26.27
CA THR A 54 4.49 13.92 25.63
C THR A 54 4.11 14.11 24.16
N ILE A 55 3.88 13.01 23.42
CA ILE A 55 3.45 13.09 22.02
C ILE A 55 2.06 13.72 21.93
N GLU A 56 1.11 13.28 22.77
CA GLU A 56 -0.25 13.83 22.81
C GLU A 56 -0.26 15.33 23.13
N THR A 57 0.53 15.75 24.12
CA THR A 57 0.67 17.15 24.51
C THR A 57 1.25 17.98 23.36
N ALA A 58 2.33 17.51 22.71
CA ALA A 58 2.93 18.21 21.58
C ALA A 58 1.94 18.40 20.41
N LEU A 59 1.12 17.38 20.10
CA LEU A 59 0.07 17.49 19.07
C LEU A 59 -1.01 18.52 19.48
N HIS A 60 -1.43 18.53 20.75
CA HIS A 60 -2.41 19.48 21.27
C HIS A 60 -1.92 20.93 21.26
N GLU A 61 -0.65 21.17 21.57
CA GLU A 61 -0.04 22.51 21.60
C GLU A 61 0.08 23.14 20.22
N VAL A 62 0.29 22.33 19.17
CA VAL A 62 0.32 22.83 17.79
C VAL A 62 -1.06 23.02 17.18
N GLY A 63 -2.13 22.68 17.91
CA GLY A 63 -3.51 22.80 17.45
C GLY A 63 -4.05 21.59 16.70
N LEU A 64 -3.37 20.44 16.74
CA LEU A 64 -3.90 19.16 16.28
C LEU A 64 -4.79 18.55 17.36
N ARG A 65 -5.93 19.21 17.60
CA ARG A 65 -6.95 18.78 18.56
C ARG A 65 -8.12 18.13 17.83
N PRO A 66 -8.54 16.92 18.23
CA PRO A 66 -9.68 16.26 17.61
C PRO A 66 -10.99 16.96 17.96
N ARG A 67 -11.90 17.07 16.99
CA ARG A 67 -13.23 17.70 17.19
C ARG A 67 -14.34 16.69 17.44
N HIS A 68 -14.26 15.55 16.77
CA HIS A 68 -15.27 14.49 16.80
C HIS A 68 -14.60 13.12 16.94
N LEU A 69 -15.39 12.07 17.15
CA LEU A 69 -14.86 10.73 17.44
C LEU A 69 -13.89 10.19 16.37
N PRO A 70 -14.17 10.27 15.05
CA PRO A 70 -13.19 9.84 14.05
C PRO A 70 -11.81 10.53 14.16
N GLU A 71 -11.76 11.82 14.52
CA GLU A 71 -10.50 12.53 14.74
C GLU A 71 -9.80 12.09 16.04
N ARG A 72 -10.55 11.74 17.10
CA ARG A 72 -9.97 11.17 18.33
C ARG A 72 -9.31 9.81 18.07
N VAL A 73 -10.01 8.94 17.34
CA VAL A 73 -9.46 7.65 16.90
C VAL A 73 -8.23 7.85 16.01
N ALA A 74 -8.27 8.81 15.07
CA ALA A 74 -7.12 9.15 14.24
C ALA A 74 -5.94 9.69 15.07
N GLN A 75 -6.17 10.48 16.12
CA GLN A 75 -5.12 10.93 17.03
C GLN A 75 -4.47 9.76 17.75
N LYS A 76 -5.26 8.88 18.37
CA LYS A 76 -4.77 7.67 19.04
C LYS A 76 -3.92 6.84 18.09
N LYS A 77 -4.35 6.68 16.84
CA LYS A 77 -3.61 5.96 15.81
C LYS A 77 -2.29 6.64 15.43
N ILE A 78 -2.24 7.96 15.25
CA ILE A 78 -0.99 8.70 15.01
C ILE A 78 -0.01 8.45 16.15
N VAL A 79 -0.47 8.57 17.40
CA VAL A 79 0.36 8.33 18.57
C VAL A 79 0.85 6.88 18.60
N ASP A 80 -0.03 5.91 18.36
CA ASP A 80 0.33 4.49 18.36
C ASP A 80 1.32 4.12 17.26
N GLU A 81 1.20 4.69 16.05
CA GLU A 81 2.16 4.50 14.96
C GLU A 81 3.53 5.07 15.29
N LEU A 82 3.58 6.25 15.91
CA LEU A 82 4.83 6.84 16.40
C LEU A 82 5.42 5.98 17.52
N LEU A 83 4.62 5.48 18.44
CA LEU A 83 5.10 4.60 19.50
C LEU A 83 5.61 3.27 18.95
N ASP A 84 4.92 2.69 17.95
CA ASP A 84 5.36 1.47 17.25
C ASP A 84 6.74 1.71 16.62
N ARG A 85 6.92 2.85 15.95
CA ARG A 85 8.18 3.24 15.33
C ARG A 85 9.29 3.48 16.35
N ALA A 86 8.99 4.18 17.44
CA ALA A 86 9.93 4.43 18.53
C ALA A 86 10.38 3.11 19.18
N VAL A 87 9.46 2.16 19.36
CA VAL A 87 9.75 0.84 19.90
C VAL A 87 10.55 0.00 18.89
N ALA A 88 10.20 0.04 17.59
CA ALA A 88 10.87 -0.70 16.51
C ALA A 88 12.32 -0.26 16.27
N VAL A 89 12.54 1.04 16.12
CA VAL A 89 13.83 1.60 15.66
C VAL A 89 14.61 2.27 16.80
N GLY A 90 13.94 2.68 17.86
CA GLY A 90 14.56 3.40 18.98
C GLY A 90 14.75 4.89 18.74
N ARG A 91 14.20 5.43 17.64
CA ARG A 91 14.22 6.86 17.31
C ARG A 91 12.98 7.26 16.52
N LEU A 92 12.66 8.54 16.55
CA LEU A 92 11.65 9.21 15.74
C LEU A 92 12.27 10.36 14.95
N SER A 93 11.66 10.73 13.83
CA SER A 93 12.08 11.85 12.99
C SER A 93 10.89 12.63 12.45
N ILE A 94 11.14 13.80 11.87
CA ILE A 94 10.11 14.59 11.18
C ILE A 94 9.41 13.79 10.08
N GLY A 95 10.11 12.89 9.38
CA GLY A 95 9.53 12.03 8.36
C GLY A 95 8.50 11.07 8.94
N ASP A 96 8.81 10.44 10.09
CA ASP A 96 7.88 9.54 10.78
C ASP A 96 6.63 10.30 11.26
N LEU A 97 6.80 11.54 11.79
CA LEU A 97 5.68 12.40 12.20
C LEU A 97 4.82 12.84 11.01
N ARG A 98 5.45 13.29 9.93
CA ARG A 98 4.78 13.68 8.69
C ARG A 98 3.97 12.51 8.15
N ASP A 99 4.57 11.34 8.05
CA ASP A 99 3.92 10.16 7.49
C ASP A 99 2.76 9.70 8.37
N ALA A 100 2.92 9.68 9.70
CA ALA A 100 1.81 9.35 10.60
C ALA A 100 0.62 10.32 10.41
N ILE A 101 0.85 11.63 10.28
CA ILE A 101 -0.22 12.61 10.01
C ILE A 101 -0.80 12.43 8.59
N ALA A 102 0.05 12.19 7.59
CA ALA A 102 -0.37 12.03 6.20
C ALA A 102 -1.27 10.79 5.98
N HIS A 103 -1.09 9.72 6.76
CA HIS A 103 -1.87 8.48 6.67
C HIS A 103 -3.16 8.48 7.51
N ASN A 104 -3.35 9.46 8.39
CA ASN A 104 -4.47 9.51 9.34
C ASN A 104 -5.33 10.77 9.17
N ASP A 105 -6.59 10.72 9.62
CA ASP A 105 -7.57 11.77 9.32
C ASP A 105 -7.54 13.01 10.23
N LEU A 106 -6.67 13.02 11.24
CA LEU A 106 -6.36 14.23 12.00
C LEU A 106 -5.38 15.10 11.20
N LYS A 107 -5.94 15.91 10.30
CA LYS A 107 -5.19 16.75 9.34
C LYS A 107 -4.89 18.16 9.85
N LEU A 108 -3.81 18.74 9.31
CA LEU A 108 -3.37 20.11 9.55
C LEU A 108 -4.40 21.13 9.04
N HIS A 109 -4.52 22.26 9.74
CA HIS A 109 -5.31 23.41 9.26
C HIS A 109 -4.54 24.21 8.20
N ASP A 110 -5.29 25.00 7.41
CA ASP A 110 -4.71 25.90 6.43
C ASP A 110 -3.88 26.99 7.10
N LEU A 111 -2.77 27.36 6.46
CA LEU A 111 -1.82 28.34 6.97
C LEU A 111 -2.45 29.71 7.16
N ARG A 112 -2.21 30.30 8.33
CA ARG A 112 -2.43 31.73 8.60
C ARG A 112 -1.18 32.53 8.27
N VAL A 113 -1.32 33.86 8.16
CA VAL A 113 -0.20 34.77 7.83
C VAL A 113 1.02 34.58 8.75
N LYS A 114 0.79 34.42 10.06
CA LYS A 114 1.85 34.16 11.04
C LYS A 114 2.57 32.82 10.81
N GLU A 115 1.85 31.81 10.37
CA GLU A 115 2.36 30.45 10.14
C GLU A 115 3.17 30.35 8.84
N MET A 116 2.93 31.23 7.87
CA MET A 116 3.79 31.35 6.68
C MET A 116 5.24 31.75 7.06
N VAL A 117 5.40 32.54 8.12
CA VAL A 117 6.73 32.97 8.62
C VAL A 117 7.31 31.93 9.57
N LEU A 118 6.54 31.53 10.59
CA LEU A 118 6.99 30.68 11.70
C LEU A 118 7.11 29.19 11.34
N GLY A 119 6.42 28.74 10.29
CA GLY A 119 6.27 27.34 9.93
C GLY A 119 4.88 26.80 10.29
N ASP A 120 4.49 25.73 9.60
CA ASP A 120 3.23 25.05 9.81
C ASP A 120 3.20 24.26 11.13
N GLN A 121 2.07 23.61 11.43
CA GLN A 121 1.91 22.82 12.64
C GLN A 121 2.91 21.65 12.72
N LEU A 122 3.32 21.07 11.59
CA LEU A 122 4.30 20.00 11.53
C LEU A 122 5.68 20.50 11.99
N LEU A 123 6.14 21.65 11.48
CA LEU A 123 7.43 22.25 11.86
C LEU A 123 7.45 22.71 13.33
N ARG A 124 6.30 23.13 13.86
CA ARG A 124 6.16 23.46 15.28
C ARG A 124 6.21 22.21 16.15
N ALA A 125 5.54 21.13 15.74
CA ALA A 125 5.56 19.86 16.45
C ALA A 125 6.97 19.24 16.42
N ASP A 126 7.67 19.34 15.29
CA ASP A 126 9.07 18.96 15.15
C ASP A 126 9.98 19.70 16.14
N LYS A 127 9.72 20.99 16.39
CA LYS A 127 10.45 21.78 17.38
C LYS A 127 10.17 21.31 18.81
N ILE A 128 8.90 21.13 19.17
CA ILE A 128 8.48 20.72 20.53
C ILE A 128 9.00 19.32 20.85
N LEU A 129 8.75 18.35 19.96
CA LEU A 129 9.19 16.97 20.16
C LEU A 129 10.72 16.83 20.21
N ALA A 130 11.46 17.67 19.47
CA ALA A 130 12.91 17.68 19.57
C ALA A 130 13.43 18.14 20.94
N THR A 131 12.69 19.00 21.63
CA THR A 131 13.00 19.45 22.99
C THR A 131 12.54 18.44 24.03
N ASP A 132 11.29 17.98 23.94
CA ASP A 132 10.67 17.18 25.01
C ASP A 132 11.07 15.69 24.96
N LEU A 133 11.45 15.20 23.78
CA LEU A 133 11.90 13.81 23.57
C LEU A 133 13.39 13.74 23.25
N GLU A 134 14.21 14.42 24.05
CA GLU A 134 15.66 14.47 23.85
C GLU A 134 16.28 13.06 23.75
N GLY A 135 17.05 12.84 22.68
CA GLY A 135 17.71 11.57 22.40
C GLY A 135 16.80 10.46 21.88
N VAL A 136 15.49 10.70 21.74
CA VAL A 136 14.53 9.79 21.08
C VAL A 136 14.04 10.41 19.76
N TYR A 137 13.67 11.69 19.76
CA TYR A 137 13.22 12.40 18.57
C TYR A 137 14.37 13.19 17.93
N ARG A 138 14.54 13.04 16.62
CA ARG A 138 15.53 13.75 15.81
C ARG A 138 14.83 14.83 14.99
N ARG A 139 15.17 16.08 15.30
CA ARG A 139 14.69 17.24 14.56
C ARG A 139 15.01 17.16 13.08
N GLY A 140 14.09 17.65 12.23
CA GLY A 140 14.28 17.72 10.79
C GLY A 140 15.55 18.50 10.37
N GLU A 141 16.27 17.97 9.40
CA GLU A 141 17.41 18.64 8.76
C GLU A 141 16.97 19.94 8.07
N ILE A 142 17.90 20.87 7.84
CA ILE A 142 17.59 22.20 7.28
C ILE A 142 16.83 22.10 5.94
N TYR A 143 17.25 21.22 5.04
CA TYR A 143 16.60 21.08 3.73
C TYR A 143 15.17 20.52 3.84
N LEU A 144 14.93 19.55 4.74
CA LEU A 144 13.58 19.02 4.99
C LEU A 144 12.66 20.11 5.54
N ARG A 145 13.15 20.92 6.47
CA ARG A 145 12.36 22.02 7.05
C ARG A 145 12.08 23.12 6.04
N PHE A 146 13.06 23.46 5.21
CA PHE A 146 12.89 24.41 4.12
C PHE A 146 11.88 23.92 3.10
N LEU A 147 12.01 22.66 2.66
CA LEU A 147 11.10 22.07 1.69
C LEU A 147 9.68 21.93 2.25
N GLN A 148 9.53 21.56 3.52
CA GLN A 148 8.23 21.57 4.19
C GLN A 148 7.63 22.98 4.20
N LYS A 149 8.42 24.02 4.45
CA LYS A 149 7.95 25.41 4.43
C LYS A 149 7.50 25.87 3.03
N VAL A 150 8.18 25.45 1.97
CA VAL A 150 7.75 25.74 0.59
C VAL A 150 6.48 24.95 0.25
N SER A 151 6.45 23.67 0.59
CA SER A 151 5.33 22.78 0.33
C SER A 151 4.07 23.16 1.12
N SER A 152 4.23 23.68 2.33
CA SER A 152 3.12 24.18 3.14
C SER A 152 2.45 25.38 2.50
N VAL A 153 3.18 26.27 1.83
CA VAL A 153 2.57 27.37 1.06
C VAL A 153 1.75 26.83 -0.12
N LEU A 154 2.30 25.87 -0.87
CA LEU A 154 1.63 25.26 -2.02
C LEU A 154 0.38 24.46 -1.62
N SER A 155 0.41 23.75 -0.49
CA SER A 155 -0.65 22.82 -0.08
C SER A 155 -1.62 23.41 0.96
N GLY A 156 -1.11 24.28 1.82
CA GLY A 156 -1.80 24.84 2.99
C GLY A 156 -2.42 26.21 2.75
N THR A 157 -2.32 26.80 1.56
CA THR A 157 -3.01 28.04 1.19
C THR A 157 -3.98 27.84 0.03
N VAL A 158 -5.00 28.69 -0.06
CA VAL A 158 -5.99 28.63 -1.16
C VAL A 158 -5.31 28.91 -2.51
N LEU A 159 -4.53 30.00 -2.60
CA LEU A 159 -3.83 30.37 -3.83
C LEU A 159 -2.77 29.34 -4.22
N GLY A 160 -2.01 28.81 -3.26
CA GLY A 160 -1.03 27.75 -3.51
C GLY A 160 -1.68 26.51 -4.10
N ARG A 161 -2.84 26.08 -3.54
CA ARG A 161 -3.56 24.91 -4.08
C ARG A 161 -4.14 25.16 -5.45
N LEU A 162 -4.66 26.36 -5.71
CA LEU A 162 -5.14 26.75 -7.04
C LEU A 162 -3.99 26.70 -8.05
N ALA A 163 -2.86 27.33 -7.76
CA ALA A 163 -1.68 27.27 -8.61
C ALA A 163 -1.18 25.83 -8.81
N THR A 164 -1.17 25.01 -7.75
CA THR A 164 -0.72 23.62 -7.84
C THR A 164 -1.65 22.77 -8.71
N LEU A 165 -2.96 22.79 -8.45
CA LEU A 165 -3.91 21.89 -9.12
C LEU A 165 -4.27 22.33 -10.54
N TYR A 166 -4.31 23.63 -10.82
CA TYR A 166 -4.79 24.16 -12.09
C TYR A 166 -3.66 24.58 -13.03
N VAL A 167 -2.44 24.81 -12.54
CA VAL A 167 -1.30 25.25 -13.35
C VAL A 167 -0.15 24.26 -13.28
N LEU A 168 0.44 24.06 -12.09
CA LEU A 168 1.66 23.24 -11.97
C LEU A 168 1.41 21.79 -12.34
N LEU A 169 0.38 21.13 -11.78
CA LEU A 169 0.16 19.70 -11.99
C LEU A 169 -0.18 19.35 -13.45
N PRO A 170 -1.07 20.07 -14.16
CA PRO A 170 -1.32 19.81 -15.58
C PRO A 170 -0.09 20.09 -16.47
N LEU A 171 0.61 21.22 -16.26
CA LEU A 171 1.75 21.59 -17.10
C LEU A 171 2.96 20.71 -16.85
N VAL A 172 3.38 20.57 -15.58
CA VAL A 172 4.53 19.73 -15.21
C VAL A 172 4.24 18.26 -15.53
N GLY A 173 3.01 17.79 -15.27
CA GLY A 173 2.58 16.44 -15.65
C GLY A 173 2.63 16.20 -17.15
N ALA A 174 2.17 17.16 -17.97
CA ALA A 174 2.21 17.05 -19.43
C ALA A 174 3.64 17.04 -19.95
N PHE A 175 4.48 17.89 -19.40
CA PHE A 175 5.90 17.93 -19.73
C PHE A 175 6.55 16.57 -19.48
N PHE A 176 6.35 15.98 -18.29
CA PHE A 176 6.89 14.65 -17.99
C PHE A 176 6.34 13.54 -18.89
N LEU A 177 5.06 13.59 -19.28
CA LEU A 177 4.46 12.58 -20.16
C LEU A 177 4.98 12.70 -21.60
N VAL A 178 5.04 13.92 -22.13
CA VAL A 178 5.44 14.18 -23.52
C VAL A 178 6.94 13.92 -23.70
N GLU A 179 7.79 14.50 -22.84
CA GLU A 179 9.23 14.23 -22.86
C GLU A 179 9.53 12.77 -22.53
N GLY A 180 8.82 12.20 -21.56
CA GLY A 180 8.91 10.79 -21.25
C GLY A 180 8.61 9.91 -22.46
N ALA A 181 7.56 10.21 -23.22
CA ALA A 181 7.19 9.48 -24.42
C ALA A 181 8.24 9.60 -25.53
N GLN A 182 8.72 10.82 -25.85
CA GLN A 182 9.81 11.05 -26.80
C GLN A 182 11.01 10.15 -26.47
N HIS A 183 11.35 10.11 -25.19
CA HIS A 183 12.51 9.44 -24.67
C HIS A 183 12.40 7.92 -24.52
N VAL A 184 11.19 7.37 -24.64
CA VAL A 184 10.94 5.93 -24.73
C VAL A 184 10.83 5.50 -26.19
N VAL A 185 10.07 6.23 -27.00
CA VAL A 185 9.75 5.88 -28.39
C VAL A 185 10.91 6.18 -29.32
N GLY A 186 11.59 7.31 -29.18
CA GLY A 186 12.65 7.73 -30.09
C GLY A 186 13.81 6.73 -30.19
N PRO A 187 14.42 6.30 -29.05
CA PRO A 187 15.46 5.27 -29.07
C PRO A 187 14.97 3.92 -29.62
N LEU A 188 13.70 3.57 -29.40
CA LEU A 188 13.12 2.33 -29.92
C LEU A 188 12.94 2.39 -31.44
N ALA A 189 12.40 3.50 -31.95
CA ALA A 189 12.26 3.77 -33.38
C ALA A 189 13.62 3.72 -34.09
N LYS A 190 14.63 4.41 -33.54
CA LYS A 190 16.00 4.42 -34.06
C LYS A 190 16.62 3.02 -34.08
N LYS A 191 16.44 2.23 -33.02
CA LYS A 191 16.93 0.83 -32.96
C LYS A 191 16.24 -0.09 -33.96
N LEU A 192 15.00 0.20 -34.32
CA LEU A 192 14.22 -0.53 -35.32
C LEU A 192 14.45 0.01 -36.75
N GLY A 193 15.35 0.98 -36.93
CA GLY A 193 15.68 1.55 -38.24
C GLY A 193 14.71 2.62 -38.76
N TYR A 194 13.80 3.11 -37.93
CA TYR A 194 12.86 4.17 -38.28
C TYR A 194 13.39 5.55 -37.90
N VAL A 195 12.90 6.58 -38.60
CA VAL A 195 13.13 7.99 -38.25
C VAL A 195 12.54 8.26 -36.86
N GLU A 196 13.30 8.95 -36.02
CA GLU A 196 12.87 9.31 -34.67
C GLU A 196 11.67 10.26 -34.77
N PRO A 197 10.48 9.88 -34.25
CA PRO A 197 9.32 10.76 -34.28
C PRO A 197 9.56 11.94 -33.33
N GLU A 198 9.18 13.14 -33.73
CA GLU A 198 9.16 14.32 -32.87
C GLU A 198 7.82 14.40 -32.14
N LEU A 199 7.75 13.75 -30.97
CA LEU A 199 6.57 13.71 -30.10
C LEU A 199 6.51 14.92 -29.16
N ALA A 200 7.67 15.52 -28.84
CA ALA A 200 7.78 16.64 -27.90
C ALA A 200 7.49 18.01 -28.53
N THR A 201 6.38 18.12 -29.25
CA THR A 201 5.95 19.38 -29.88
C THR A 201 5.15 20.26 -28.91
N ARG A 202 5.04 21.55 -29.21
CA ARG A 202 4.26 22.51 -28.39
C ARG A 202 2.77 22.15 -28.39
N GLU A 203 2.28 21.63 -29.51
CA GLU A 203 0.91 21.18 -29.69
C GLU A 203 0.64 19.91 -28.86
N ALA A 204 1.57 18.96 -28.86
CA ALA A 204 1.47 17.77 -28.02
C ALA A 204 1.49 18.13 -26.54
N PHE A 205 2.39 19.03 -26.13
CA PHE A 205 2.42 19.56 -24.76
C PHE A 205 1.11 20.22 -24.35
N GLY A 206 0.59 21.15 -25.16
CA GLY A 206 -0.68 21.84 -24.90
C GLY A 206 -1.87 20.88 -24.86
N GLY A 207 -1.92 19.93 -25.80
CA GLY A 207 -2.96 18.90 -25.86
C GLY A 207 -2.95 17.97 -24.64
N VAL A 208 -1.78 17.46 -24.25
CA VAL A 208 -1.64 16.62 -23.05
C VAL A 208 -1.94 17.41 -21.78
N ALA A 209 -1.51 18.68 -21.68
CA ALA A 209 -1.84 19.55 -20.55
C ALA A 209 -3.35 19.77 -20.43
N ALA A 210 -4.05 20.02 -21.53
CA ALA A 210 -5.51 20.14 -21.55
C ALA A 210 -6.20 18.83 -21.15
N ILE A 211 -5.74 17.68 -21.67
CA ILE A 211 -6.26 16.36 -21.29
C ILE A 211 -6.06 16.11 -19.79
N LEU A 212 -4.86 16.36 -19.25
CA LEU A 212 -4.58 16.21 -17.82
C LEU A 212 -5.44 17.16 -16.98
N PHE A 213 -5.59 18.42 -17.40
CA PHE A 213 -6.47 19.38 -16.74
C PHE A 213 -7.92 18.88 -16.67
N LEU A 214 -8.46 18.38 -17.80
CA LEU A 214 -9.80 17.79 -17.85
C LEU A 214 -9.91 16.54 -17.00
N LEU A 215 -8.89 15.67 -16.97
CA LEU A 215 -8.89 14.50 -16.09
C LEU A 215 -8.92 14.89 -14.60
N LEU A 216 -8.18 15.93 -14.22
CA LEU A 216 -8.12 16.38 -12.83
C LEU A 216 -9.44 17.04 -12.40
N HIS A 217 -10.03 17.88 -13.24
CA HIS A 217 -11.11 18.78 -12.82
C HIS A 217 -12.49 18.40 -13.34
N ALA A 218 -12.61 17.65 -14.45
CA ALA A 218 -13.89 17.30 -15.06
C ALA A 218 -14.29 15.83 -14.79
N ALA A 219 -15.30 15.65 -13.93
CA ALA A 219 -15.80 14.31 -13.58
C ALA A 219 -16.41 13.56 -14.78
N TRP A 220 -17.05 14.28 -15.71
CA TRP A 220 -17.59 13.68 -16.93
C TRP A 220 -16.46 13.16 -17.84
N PHE A 221 -15.37 13.92 -17.97
CA PHE A 221 -14.22 13.53 -18.79
C PHE A 221 -13.54 12.28 -18.23
N ARG A 222 -13.38 12.20 -16.90
CA ARG A 222 -12.89 10.97 -16.23
C ARG A 222 -13.76 9.76 -16.51
N ARG A 223 -15.09 9.92 -16.53
CA ARG A 223 -16.01 8.81 -16.85
C ARG A 223 -15.82 8.35 -18.30
N VAL A 224 -15.78 9.28 -19.24
CA VAL A 224 -15.56 8.98 -20.67
C VAL A 224 -14.20 8.34 -20.89
N ALA A 225 -13.13 8.92 -20.35
CA ALA A 225 -11.78 8.36 -20.42
C ALA A 225 -11.74 6.95 -19.79
N GLY A 226 -12.39 6.74 -18.65
CA GLY A 226 -12.48 5.43 -18.01
C GLY A 226 -13.27 4.41 -18.82
N VAL A 227 -14.29 4.83 -19.58
CA VAL A 227 -14.99 3.96 -20.54
C VAL A 227 -14.09 3.64 -21.72
N ALA A 228 -13.41 4.63 -22.29
CA ALA A 228 -12.49 4.47 -23.41
C ALA A 228 -11.32 3.53 -23.07
N VAL A 229 -10.69 3.72 -21.90
CA VAL A 229 -9.62 2.84 -21.39
C VAL A 229 -10.12 1.41 -21.18
N ARG A 230 -11.33 1.23 -20.62
CA ARG A 230 -11.93 -0.11 -20.47
C ARG A 230 -12.29 -0.74 -21.82
N ALA A 231 -12.76 0.05 -22.78
CA ALA A 231 -13.05 -0.43 -24.13
C ALA A 231 -11.77 -0.85 -24.85
N ALA A 232 -10.71 -0.03 -24.79
CA ALA A 232 -9.39 -0.35 -25.31
C ALA A 232 -8.82 -1.61 -24.62
N GLY A 233 -8.90 -1.71 -23.30
CA GLY A 233 -8.48 -2.88 -22.54
C GLY A 233 -9.26 -4.16 -22.92
N ARG A 234 -10.58 -4.04 -23.14
CA ARG A 234 -11.40 -5.14 -23.68
C ARG A 234 -10.97 -5.50 -25.10
N GLY A 235 -10.75 -4.53 -25.98
CA GLY A 235 -10.28 -4.74 -27.35
C GLY A 235 -8.92 -5.45 -27.38
N LEU A 236 -7.97 -5.01 -26.55
CA LEU A 236 -6.67 -5.65 -26.38
C LEU A 236 -6.82 -7.08 -25.85
N ARG A 237 -7.67 -7.31 -24.85
CA ARG A 237 -7.93 -8.66 -24.34
C ARG A 237 -8.53 -9.55 -25.42
N VAL A 238 -9.48 -9.05 -26.19
CA VAL A 238 -10.07 -9.80 -27.30
C VAL A 238 -8.99 -10.12 -28.34
N ALA A 239 -8.22 -9.13 -28.79
CA ALA A 239 -7.20 -9.28 -29.82
C ALA A 239 -6.04 -10.21 -29.41
N PHE A 240 -5.55 -10.11 -28.17
CA PHE A 240 -4.33 -10.80 -27.73
C PHE A 240 -4.58 -12.02 -26.83
N VAL A 241 -5.79 -12.20 -26.30
CA VAL A 241 -6.11 -13.32 -25.40
C VAL A 241 -7.27 -14.15 -25.94
N ASP A 242 -8.45 -13.55 -26.14
CA ASP A 242 -9.66 -14.32 -26.42
C ASP A 242 -9.68 -14.86 -27.86
N VAL A 243 -9.31 -14.05 -28.85
CA VAL A 243 -9.22 -14.45 -30.27
C VAL A 243 -8.14 -15.52 -30.47
N PRO A 244 -6.89 -15.35 -30.02
CA PRO A 244 -5.88 -16.40 -30.11
C PRO A 244 -6.33 -17.70 -29.43
N ARG A 245 -6.95 -17.61 -28.25
CA ARG A 245 -7.46 -18.79 -27.53
C ARG A 245 -8.59 -19.50 -28.27
N ARG A 246 -9.47 -18.75 -28.96
CA ARG A 246 -10.54 -19.31 -29.80
C ARG A 246 -10.00 -19.92 -31.09
N LEU A 247 -9.08 -19.23 -31.78
CA LEU A 247 -8.42 -19.74 -32.99
C LEU A 247 -7.62 -21.01 -32.69
N TRP A 248 -6.97 -21.07 -31.52
CA TRP A 248 -6.24 -22.28 -31.07
C TRP A 248 -7.15 -23.50 -30.84
N ARG A 249 -8.46 -23.30 -30.62
CA ARG A 249 -9.46 -24.38 -30.50
C ARG A 249 -10.00 -24.87 -31.84
N VAL A 250 -9.63 -24.25 -32.96
CA VAL A 250 -10.03 -24.71 -34.30
C VAL A 250 -9.10 -25.86 -34.72
N ASN A 251 -9.69 -27.01 -35.07
CA ASN A 251 -8.98 -28.27 -35.33
C ASN A 251 -7.86 -28.18 -36.40
N LEU A 252 -7.91 -27.21 -37.31
CA LEU A 252 -6.90 -27.00 -38.37
C LEU A 252 -5.80 -26.01 -37.99
N ILE A 253 -6.08 -25.03 -37.13
CA ILE A 253 -5.14 -23.94 -36.83
C ILE A 253 -4.04 -24.41 -35.89
N ALA A 254 -4.39 -25.20 -34.88
CA ALA A 254 -3.40 -25.78 -33.95
C ALA A 254 -2.30 -26.59 -34.67
N PRO A 255 -2.61 -27.55 -35.56
CA PRO A 255 -1.58 -28.29 -36.28
C PRO A 255 -0.79 -27.40 -37.25
N ILE A 256 -1.42 -26.50 -38.00
CA ILE A 256 -0.68 -25.58 -38.90
C ILE A 256 0.30 -24.70 -38.11
N THR A 257 -0.12 -24.22 -36.93
CA THR A 257 0.72 -23.36 -36.10
C THR A 257 1.92 -24.11 -35.53
N CYS A 258 1.71 -25.33 -35.05
CA CYS A 258 2.77 -26.17 -34.45
C CYS A 258 3.68 -26.85 -35.47
N TRP A 259 3.19 -27.21 -36.66
CA TRP A 259 3.96 -27.91 -37.69
C TRP A 259 4.59 -26.98 -38.73
N VAL A 260 4.05 -25.77 -38.93
CA VAL A 260 4.48 -24.87 -40.01
C VAL A 260 4.93 -23.51 -39.48
N LEU A 261 4.06 -22.75 -38.81
CA LEU A 261 4.36 -21.36 -38.46
C LEU A 261 5.47 -21.23 -37.41
N LEU A 262 5.38 -21.96 -36.30
CA LEU A 262 6.39 -21.89 -35.24
C LEU A 262 7.78 -22.39 -35.70
N PRO A 263 7.90 -23.52 -36.42
CA PRO A 263 9.18 -23.97 -36.97
C PRO A 263 9.74 -23.06 -38.07
N ALA A 264 8.88 -22.32 -38.78
CA ALA A 264 9.30 -21.37 -39.81
C ALA A 264 10.04 -20.14 -39.24
N ILE A 265 9.83 -19.77 -37.96
CA ILE A 265 10.49 -18.60 -37.35
C ILE A 265 12.01 -18.77 -37.26
N PRO A 266 12.57 -19.81 -36.60
CA PRO A 266 14.02 -20.01 -36.55
C PRO A 266 14.61 -20.34 -37.92
N ALA A 267 13.87 -21.02 -38.80
CA ALA A 267 14.27 -21.26 -40.17
C ALA A 267 14.40 -19.96 -40.98
N GLY A 268 13.43 -19.04 -40.83
CA GLY A 268 13.47 -17.71 -41.43
C GLY A 268 14.60 -16.85 -40.87
N LEU A 269 14.87 -16.94 -39.56
CA LEU A 269 16.02 -16.27 -38.95
C LEU A 269 17.35 -16.78 -39.51
N ALA A 270 17.47 -18.10 -39.73
CA ALA A 270 18.65 -18.70 -40.35
C ALA A 270 18.83 -18.24 -41.80
N LEU A 271 17.75 -18.10 -42.57
CA LEU A 271 17.80 -17.54 -43.93
C LEU A 271 18.28 -16.09 -43.96
N LEU A 272 18.01 -15.30 -42.90
CA LEU A 272 18.42 -13.90 -42.77
C LEU A 272 19.86 -13.75 -42.25
N LEU A 273 20.30 -14.63 -41.34
CA LEU A 273 21.57 -14.47 -40.61
C LEU A 273 22.72 -15.33 -41.17
N VAL A 274 22.43 -16.42 -41.90
CA VAL A 274 23.46 -17.30 -42.48
C VAL A 274 23.78 -16.83 -43.91
N PRO A 275 25.01 -16.37 -44.19
CA PRO A 275 25.40 -15.96 -45.53
C PRO A 275 25.70 -17.16 -46.45
N GLY A 276 25.46 -17.00 -47.76
CA GLY A 276 25.85 -17.95 -48.80
C GLY A 276 24.89 -19.11 -49.05
N SER A 277 25.37 -20.16 -49.75
CA SER A 277 24.61 -21.38 -50.06
C SER A 277 24.21 -22.26 -48.87
N PRO A 278 24.91 -22.30 -47.71
CA PRO A 278 24.52 -23.18 -46.60
C PRO A 278 23.26 -22.73 -45.85
N ARG A 279 22.74 -21.52 -46.12
CA ARG A 279 21.50 -21.00 -45.48
C ARG A 279 20.29 -21.90 -45.69
N TRP A 280 20.18 -22.54 -46.86
CA TRP A 280 19.05 -23.41 -47.20
C TRP A 280 19.05 -24.73 -46.42
N PRO A 281 20.15 -25.53 -46.39
CA PRO A 281 20.18 -26.74 -45.58
C PRO A 281 20.12 -26.44 -44.08
N VAL A 282 20.72 -25.34 -43.61
CA VAL A 282 20.65 -24.94 -42.19
C VAL A 282 19.22 -24.53 -41.80
N ALA A 283 18.53 -23.74 -42.62
CA ALA A 283 17.13 -23.38 -42.39
C ALA A 283 16.19 -24.60 -42.44
N GLY A 284 16.41 -25.52 -43.40
CA GLY A 284 15.64 -26.76 -43.50
C GLY A 284 15.85 -27.68 -42.30
N ALA A 285 17.09 -27.82 -41.83
CA ALA A 285 17.43 -28.56 -40.62
C ALA A 285 16.80 -27.93 -39.37
N LEU A 286 16.90 -26.60 -39.21
CA LEU A 286 16.28 -25.86 -38.10
C LEU A 286 14.74 -25.96 -38.12
N PHE A 287 14.12 -25.90 -39.31
CA PHE A 287 12.69 -26.11 -39.47
C PHE A 287 12.29 -27.52 -39.00
N GLY A 288 12.90 -28.56 -39.55
CA GLY A 288 12.58 -29.95 -39.22
C GLY A 288 12.82 -30.27 -37.75
N LEU A 289 13.95 -29.82 -37.20
CA LEU A 289 14.32 -30.07 -35.81
C LEU A 289 13.40 -29.30 -34.83
N THR A 290 13.01 -28.06 -35.16
CA THR A 290 12.04 -27.30 -34.37
C THR A 290 10.64 -27.90 -34.44
N ALA A 291 10.19 -28.34 -35.62
CA ALA A 291 8.91 -29.01 -35.80
C ALA A 291 8.84 -30.31 -35.00
N LEU A 292 9.92 -31.09 -34.99
CA LEU A 292 10.00 -32.35 -34.26
C LEU A 292 10.05 -32.14 -32.74
N ILE A 293 10.76 -31.11 -32.27
CA ILE A 293 10.75 -30.71 -30.85
C ILE A 293 9.35 -30.28 -30.43
N ILE A 294 8.74 -29.30 -31.12
CA ILE A 294 7.44 -28.73 -30.73
C ILE A 294 6.32 -29.79 -30.70
N ASN A 295 6.36 -30.76 -31.63
CA ASN A 295 5.33 -31.80 -31.73
C ASN A 295 5.67 -33.10 -31.00
N SER A 296 6.87 -33.21 -30.39
CA SER A 296 7.16 -34.34 -29.51
C SER A 296 6.35 -34.21 -28.22
N SER A 297 5.67 -35.28 -27.81
CA SER A 297 4.93 -35.31 -26.53
C SER A 297 5.83 -34.97 -25.34
N LEU A 298 7.09 -35.40 -25.40
CA LEU A 298 8.10 -35.18 -24.37
C LEU A 298 8.56 -33.72 -24.28
N ALA A 299 8.80 -33.04 -25.41
CA ALA A 299 9.21 -31.62 -25.39
C ALA A 299 8.04 -30.64 -25.36
N ALA A 300 6.83 -30.99 -25.81
CA ALA A 300 5.63 -30.17 -25.53
C ALA A 300 5.36 -30.11 -24.01
N GLU A 301 5.52 -31.22 -23.30
CA GLU A 301 5.41 -31.27 -21.85
C GLU A 301 6.56 -30.50 -21.19
N LEU A 302 7.83 -30.76 -21.55
CA LEU A 302 9.00 -30.06 -21.02
C LEU A 302 9.06 -28.56 -21.35
N VAL A 303 8.70 -28.13 -22.57
CA VAL A 303 8.75 -26.73 -23.03
C VAL A 303 7.53 -25.98 -22.54
N SER A 304 6.33 -26.57 -22.49
CA SER A 304 5.18 -25.90 -21.87
C SER A 304 5.40 -25.78 -20.37
N ASP A 305 5.91 -26.82 -19.70
CA ASP A 305 6.30 -26.71 -18.30
C ASP A 305 7.44 -25.72 -18.13
N TRP A 306 8.45 -25.69 -19.00
CA TRP A 306 9.55 -24.74 -18.88
C TRP A 306 9.13 -23.30 -19.20
N LEU A 307 8.32 -23.02 -20.23
CA LEU A 307 7.81 -21.66 -20.50
C LEU A 307 6.82 -21.20 -19.42
N LEU A 308 5.91 -22.07 -18.99
CA LEU A 308 4.98 -21.73 -17.92
C LEU A 308 5.71 -21.60 -16.59
N ARG A 309 6.70 -22.44 -16.28
CA ARG A 309 7.49 -22.36 -15.04
C ARG A 309 8.49 -21.21 -15.09
N SER A 310 9.20 -20.98 -16.20
CA SER A 310 10.22 -19.93 -16.39
C SER A 310 9.60 -18.56 -16.61
N GLY A 311 8.50 -18.44 -17.36
CA GLY A 311 7.75 -17.18 -17.49
C GLY A 311 7.12 -16.78 -16.15
N ARG A 312 6.50 -17.74 -15.42
CA ARG A 312 6.04 -17.49 -14.05
C ARG A 312 7.21 -17.29 -13.08
N HIS A 313 8.36 -17.93 -13.25
CA HIS A 313 9.53 -17.72 -12.38
C HIS A 313 10.17 -16.36 -12.60
N LEU A 314 10.36 -15.95 -13.86
CA LEU A 314 10.93 -14.66 -14.21
C LEU A 314 10.02 -13.53 -13.70
N ALA A 315 8.72 -13.58 -14.04
CA ALA A 315 7.77 -12.54 -13.65
C ALA A 315 7.40 -12.56 -12.16
N ARG A 316 7.27 -13.75 -11.52
CA ARG A 316 6.79 -13.85 -10.12
C ARG A 316 7.88 -14.06 -9.08
N ARG A 317 9.11 -14.42 -9.47
CA ARG A 317 10.21 -14.72 -8.52
C ARG A 317 11.47 -13.91 -8.79
N ILE A 318 11.93 -13.82 -10.03
CA ILE A 318 13.21 -13.18 -10.35
C ILE A 318 13.04 -11.67 -10.35
N LEU A 319 12.10 -11.11 -11.12
CA LEU A 319 11.94 -9.66 -11.21
C LEU A 319 11.55 -9.04 -9.85
N PRO A 320 10.55 -9.55 -9.11
CA PRO A 320 10.27 -9.06 -7.75
C PRO A 320 11.41 -9.36 -6.78
N GLY A 321 12.14 -10.46 -7.00
CA GLY A 321 13.30 -10.83 -6.19
C GLY A 321 14.48 -9.86 -6.36
N ILE A 322 14.77 -9.42 -7.58
CA ILE A 322 15.80 -8.42 -7.90
C ILE A 322 15.42 -7.07 -7.32
N VAL A 323 14.17 -6.63 -7.53
CA VAL A 323 13.69 -5.37 -6.94
C VAL A 323 13.76 -5.43 -5.42
N LYS A 324 13.27 -6.51 -4.81
CA LYS A 324 13.37 -6.70 -3.37
C LYS A 324 14.82 -6.71 -2.89
N TYR A 325 15.70 -7.44 -3.56
CA TYR A 325 17.12 -7.49 -3.23
C TYR A 325 17.77 -6.11 -3.34
N ALA A 326 17.44 -5.34 -4.38
CA ALA A 326 17.92 -3.97 -4.55
C ALA A 326 17.44 -3.07 -3.40
N LEU A 327 16.16 -3.17 -3.00
CA LEU A 327 15.61 -2.43 -1.85
C LEU A 327 16.23 -2.87 -0.51
N ASP A 328 16.44 -4.17 -0.31
CA ASP A 328 17.05 -4.72 0.91
C ASP A 328 18.54 -4.30 0.99
N LEU A 329 19.28 -4.39 -0.12
CA LEU A 329 20.67 -3.93 -0.24
C LEU A 329 20.78 -2.44 0.05
N PHE A 330 19.88 -1.64 -0.53
CA PHE A 330 19.86 -0.20 -0.33
C PHE A 330 19.53 0.17 1.13
N SER A 331 18.52 -0.47 1.71
CA SER A 331 18.17 -0.30 3.12
C SER A 331 19.36 -0.64 4.03
N TRP A 332 20.06 -1.73 3.72
CA TRP A 332 21.29 -2.11 4.42
C TRP A 332 22.40 -1.07 4.29
N LEU A 333 22.62 -0.52 3.09
CA LEU A 333 23.62 0.53 2.84
C LEU A 333 23.28 1.82 3.61
N LEU A 334 22.03 2.27 3.59
CA LEU A 334 21.61 3.44 4.37
C LEU A 334 21.76 3.20 5.87
N GLU A 335 21.34 2.03 6.36
CA GLU A 335 21.54 1.68 7.77
C GLU A 335 23.04 1.62 8.14
N LEU A 336 23.90 1.15 7.23
CA LEU A 336 25.34 1.13 7.45
C LEU A 336 25.91 2.55 7.52
N LEU A 337 25.48 3.43 6.60
CA LEU A 337 25.85 4.84 6.59
C LEU A 337 25.40 5.53 7.88
N GLU A 338 24.12 5.38 8.26
CA GLU A 338 23.57 5.96 9.49
C GLU A 338 24.29 5.43 10.74
N ARG A 339 24.59 4.13 10.79
CA ARG A 339 25.37 3.52 11.87
C ARG A 339 26.79 4.07 11.90
N GLY A 340 27.42 4.25 10.74
CA GLY A 340 28.73 4.86 10.61
C GLY A 340 28.73 6.29 11.17
N ILE A 341 27.75 7.10 10.75
CA ILE A 341 27.61 8.47 11.24
C ILE A 341 27.38 8.49 12.76
N TYR A 342 26.47 7.66 13.25
CA TYR A 342 26.17 7.58 14.68
C TYR A 342 27.39 7.16 15.52
N ARG A 343 28.22 6.23 15.02
CA ARG A 343 29.45 5.82 15.73
C ARG A 343 30.42 6.98 15.90
N VAL A 344 30.60 7.81 14.88
CA VAL A 344 31.47 8.99 14.97
C VAL A 344 30.84 10.05 15.86
N ASP A 345 29.52 10.27 15.76
CA ASP A 345 28.77 11.16 16.66
C ASP A 345 28.96 10.74 18.13
N GLU A 346 28.94 9.43 18.42
CA GLU A 346 29.13 8.87 19.77
C GLU A 346 30.59 8.97 20.25
N LEU A 347 31.57 8.86 19.36
CA LEU A 347 32.99 9.05 19.67
C LEU A 347 33.28 10.51 20.06
N LEU A 348 32.64 11.46 19.38
CA LEU A 348 32.82 12.90 19.59
C LEU A 348 31.91 13.45 20.71
N ARG A 349 31.05 12.63 21.31
CA ARG A 349 30.17 13.05 22.40
C ARG A 349 30.97 13.33 23.67
N PHE A 350 30.54 14.35 24.41
CA PHE A 350 31.11 14.68 25.72
C PHE A 350 30.81 13.58 26.74
N ARG A 351 31.85 13.15 27.48
CA ARG A 351 31.73 12.16 28.55
C ARG A 351 32.01 12.82 29.91
N PRO A 352 31.31 12.39 30.98
CA PRO A 352 31.65 12.83 32.34
C PRO A 352 33.09 12.41 32.66
N GLY A 353 33.94 13.38 33.03
CA GLY A 353 35.36 13.14 33.35
C GLY A 353 36.36 13.41 32.22
N ASP A 354 35.93 13.92 31.05
CA ASP A 354 36.85 14.38 30.01
C ASP A 354 37.67 15.61 30.47
N SER A 355 38.96 15.68 30.11
CA SER A 355 39.79 16.87 30.37
C SER A 355 39.33 18.08 29.55
N GLN A 356 39.63 19.31 29.99
CA GLN A 356 39.23 20.52 29.26
C GLN A 356 39.76 20.56 27.81
N VAL A 357 40.96 20.02 27.58
CA VAL A 357 41.54 19.89 26.24
C VAL A 357 40.75 18.88 25.40
N ALA A 358 40.38 17.73 25.98
CA ALA A 358 39.56 16.74 25.27
C ALA A 358 38.18 17.29 24.92
N LEU A 359 37.57 18.10 25.80
CA LEU A 359 36.32 18.80 25.53
C LEU A 359 36.48 19.80 24.37
N ALA A 360 37.53 20.62 24.36
CA ALA A 360 37.78 21.58 23.29
C ALA A 360 38.01 20.88 21.94
N VAL A 361 38.86 19.85 21.90
CA VAL A 361 39.16 19.07 20.69
C VAL A 361 37.90 18.38 20.16
N ARG A 362 37.13 17.70 21.03
CA ARG A 362 35.87 17.07 20.63
C ARG A 362 34.81 18.09 20.20
N GLY A 363 34.81 19.29 20.78
CA GLY A 363 33.95 20.39 20.35
C GLY A 363 34.26 20.86 18.93
N VAL A 364 35.53 21.11 18.61
CA VAL A 364 35.97 21.51 17.26
C VAL A 364 35.73 20.40 16.25
N LEU A 365 36.22 19.19 16.52
CA LEU A 365 36.04 18.04 15.63
C LEU A 365 34.56 17.67 15.48
N GLY A 366 33.78 17.75 16.56
CA GLY A 366 32.33 17.55 16.55
C GLY A 366 31.61 18.57 15.67
N THR A 367 32.04 19.82 15.68
CA THR A 367 31.46 20.88 14.82
C THR A 367 31.76 20.61 13.35
N ILE A 368 33.02 20.34 13.00
CA ILE A 368 33.42 19.98 11.62
C ILE A 368 32.68 18.73 11.16
N TRP A 369 32.67 17.69 12.00
CA TRP A 369 31.98 16.44 11.72
C TRP A 369 30.48 16.64 11.53
N SER A 370 29.83 17.52 12.29
CA SER A 370 28.40 17.81 12.13
C SER A 370 28.07 18.37 10.74
N MET A 371 28.95 19.19 10.17
CA MET A 371 28.83 19.71 8.81
C MET A 371 29.02 18.59 7.78
N VAL A 372 30.02 17.73 7.97
CA VAL A 372 30.26 16.55 7.10
C VAL A 372 29.08 15.59 7.15
N ALA A 373 28.61 15.21 8.35
CA ALA A 373 27.46 14.34 8.55
C ALA A 373 26.18 14.95 7.93
N TYR A 374 26.01 16.27 7.98
CA TYR A 374 24.90 16.94 7.30
C TYR A 374 24.99 16.76 5.77
N VAL A 375 26.16 17.02 5.17
CA VAL A 375 26.37 16.83 3.72
C VAL A 375 26.19 15.38 3.30
N LEU A 376 26.71 14.42 4.08
CA LEU A 376 26.53 12.99 3.79
C LEU A 376 25.06 12.58 3.81
N ARG A 377 24.28 13.03 4.80
CA ARG A 377 22.84 12.73 4.89
C ARG A 377 22.05 13.42 3.78
N LEU A 378 22.41 14.66 3.44
CA LEU A 378 21.85 15.37 2.28
C LEU A 378 22.08 14.57 1.00
N TYR A 379 23.32 14.18 0.70
CA TYR A 379 23.64 13.39 -0.50
C TYR A 379 22.95 12.03 -0.53
N ALA A 380 22.98 11.31 0.60
CA ALA A 380 22.35 10.00 0.69
C ALA A 380 20.84 10.05 0.47
N ASN A 381 20.11 10.92 1.19
CA ASN A 381 18.65 10.91 1.21
C ASN A 381 18.03 11.71 0.05
N LEU A 382 18.66 12.82 -0.37
CA LEU A 382 18.10 13.73 -1.36
C LEU A 382 18.48 13.36 -2.80
N PHE A 383 19.71 12.89 -3.02
CA PHE A 383 20.25 12.69 -4.37
C PHE A 383 20.47 11.21 -4.70
N ILE A 384 21.17 10.47 -3.84
CA ILE A 384 21.56 9.08 -4.13
C ILE A 384 20.36 8.13 -3.98
N GLU A 385 19.62 8.21 -2.86
CA GLU A 385 18.47 7.34 -2.59
C GLU A 385 17.48 7.33 -3.76
N PRO A 386 16.97 8.47 -4.25
CA PRO A 386 15.95 8.46 -5.30
C PRO A 386 16.53 8.04 -6.65
N THR A 387 17.82 8.29 -6.90
CA THR A 387 18.50 7.92 -8.15
C THR A 387 18.69 6.41 -8.26
N VAL A 388 18.98 5.72 -7.16
CA VAL A 388 19.24 4.27 -7.19
C VAL A 388 17.99 3.46 -6.89
N ASN A 389 17.06 3.98 -6.09
CA ASN A 389 15.85 3.26 -5.71
C ASN A 389 14.92 3.09 -6.94
N PRO A 390 14.65 1.85 -7.39
CA PRO A 390 13.88 1.60 -8.62
C PRO A 390 12.44 2.12 -8.53
N ILE A 391 11.87 2.20 -7.32
CA ILE A 391 10.52 2.73 -7.10
C ILE A 391 10.49 4.25 -7.24
N LYS A 392 11.57 4.94 -6.83
CA LYS A 392 11.67 6.41 -6.90
C LYS A 392 12.24 6.90 -8.24
N HIS A 393 13.03 6.07 -8.92
CA HIS A 393 13.74 6.43 -10.14
C HIS A 393 12.78 6.65 -11.33
N PHE A 394 11.93 5.67 -11.63
CA PHE A 394 11.06 5.75 -12.81
C PHE A 394 9.68 6.33 -12.48
N PRO A 395 9.13 7.27 -13.28
CA PRO A 395 9.72 7.91 -14.46
C PRO A 395 10.44 9.25 -14.17
N VAL A 396 10.22 9.86 -13.00
CA VAL A 396 10.56 11.27 -12.74
C VAL A 396 12.07 11.54 -12.81
N VAL A 397 12.89 10.70 -12.16
CA VAL A 397 14.36 10.86 -12.15
C VAL A 397 14.92 10.65 -13.55
N THR A 398 14.39 9.69 -14.30
CA THR A 398 14.82 9.40 -15.67
C THR A 398 14.61 10.60 -16.59
N VAL A 399 13.44 11.25 -16.53
CA VAL A 399 13.18 12.45 -17.33
C VAL A 399 14.09 13.60 -16.89
N ALA A 400 14.23 13.84 -15.58
CA ALA A 400 15.13 14.87 -15.07
C ALA A 400 16.59 14.67 -15.52
N ALA A 401 17.08 13.42 -15.52
CA ALA A 401 18.42 13.09 -15.99
C ALA A 401 18.62 13.44 -17.48
N LYS A 402 17.60 13.20 -18.32
CA LYS A 402 17.66 13.54 -19.74
C LYS A 402 17.64 15.04 -19.99
N LEU A 403 16.92 15.81 -19.18
CA LEU A 403 16.90 17.28 -19.27
C LEU A 403 18.23 17.90 -18.87
N ILE A 404 18.92 17.29 -17.90
CA ILE A 404 20.24 17.73 -17.44
C ILE A 404 21.33 17.34 -18.46
N LEU A 405 21.13 16.27 -19.24
CA LEU A 405 22.15 15.69 -20.12
C LEU A 405 22.83 16.70 -21.07
N PRO A 406 22.11 17.58 -21.79
CA PRO A 406 22.73 18.59 -22.67
C PRO A 406 23.61 19.61 -21.93
N PHE A 407 23.32 19.85 -20.65
CA PHE A 407 24.02 20.82 -19.80
C PHE A 407 25.10 20.19 -18.93
N THR A 408 25.34 18.88 -19.08
CA THR A 408 26.27 18.12 -18.23
C THR A 408 27.67 18.75 -18.20
N PRO A 409 28.29 19.13 -19.33
CA PRO A 409 29.63 19.75 -19.29
C PRO A 409 29.65 21.05 -18.49
N GLN A 410 28.70 21.96 -18.72
CA GLN A 410 28.62 23.25 -18.03
C GLN A 410 28.33 23.08 -16.53
N MET A 411 27.52 22.08 -16.17
CA MET A 411 27.20 21.81 -14.77
C MET A 411 28.37 21.15 -14.04
N ILE A 412 29.12 20.26 -14.69
CA ILE A 412 30.33 19.66 -14.12
C ILE A 412 31.36 20.76 -13.82
N THR A 413 31.59 21.69 -14.76
CA THR A 413 32.52 22.81 -14.53
C THR A 413 31.99 23.75 -13.44
N ALA A 414 30.71 24.14 -13.49
CA ALA A 414 30.13 25.06 -12.52
C ALA A 414 30.17 24.52 -11.07
N ILE A 415 29.98 23.21 -10.89
CA ILE A 415 30.01 22.56 -9.57
C ILE A 415 31.44 22.17 -9.18
N GLY A 416 32.23 21.70 -10.14
CA GLY A 416 33.59 21.19 -9.92
C GLY A 416 34.62 22.29 -9.67
N ASP A 417 34.57 23.42 -10.40
CA ASP A 417 35.58 24.48 -10.31
C ASP A 417 35.70 25.11 -8.91
N PRO A 418 34.60 25.39 -8.17
CA PRO A 418 34.70 25.82 -6.79
C PRO A 418 35.35 24.76 -5.88
N ALA A 419 35.05 23.47 -6.08
CA ALA A 419 35.63 22.38 -5.30
C ALA A 419 37.12 22.18 -5.62
N SER A 420 37.49 22.35 -6.89
CA SER A 420 38.88 22.25 -7.38
C SER A 420 39.83 23.18 -6.64
N LYS A 421 39.36 24.33 -6.14
CA LYS A 421 40.16 25.28 -5.33
C LYS A 421 40.61 24.71 -3.98
N PHE A 422 39.91 23.71 -3.44
CA PHE A 422 40.19 23.12 -2.13
C PHE A 422 40.80 21.73 -2.22
N VAL A 423 40.36 20.90 -3.19
CA VAL A 423 40.78 19.49 -3.30
C VAL A 423 41.63 19.20 -4.54
N GLY A 424 41.91 20.21 -5.36
CA GLY A 424 42.64 20.09 -6.61
C GLY A 424 41.75 19.75 -7.82
N PRO A 425 42.21 19.99 -9.06
CA PRO A 425 41.39 19.91 -10.27
C PRO A 425 40.74 18.55 -10.52
N THR A 426 41.49 17.46 -10.32
CA THR A 426 41.01 16.10 -10.59
C THR A 426 39.89 15.69 -9.64
N LEU A 427 40.05 15.96 -8.34
CA LEU A 427 39.03 15.66 -7.34
C LEU A 427 37.83 16.61 -7.47
N GLY A 428 38.05 17.89 -7.78
CA GLY A 428 36.97 18.85 -8.02
C GLY A 428 36.11 18.47 -9.22
N ALA A 429 36.73 18.10 -10.35
CA ALA A 429 36.01 17.60 -11.53
C ALA A 429 35.25 16.30 -11.24
N SER A 430 35.84 15.39 -10.44
CA SER A 430 35.17 14.15 -10.02
C SER A 430 33.96 14.41 -9.12
N ILE A 431 34.07 15.37 -8.19
CA ILE A 431 32.93 15.82 -7.37
C ILE A 431 31.84 16.41 -8.27
N GLY A 432 32.20 17.29 -9.21
CA GLY A 432 31.26 17.87 -10.16
C GLY A 432 30.53 16.79 -10.97
N ALA A 433 31.26 15.85 -11.56
CA ALA A 433 30.70 14.72 -12.31
C ALA A 433 29.77 13.85 -11.45
N PHE A 434 30.20 13.51 -10.23
CA PHE A 434 29.38 12.72 -9.32
C PHE A 434 28.10 13.46 -8.91
N THR A 435 28.19 14.74 -8.57
CA THR A 435 27.03 15.55 -8.20
C THR A 435 26.04 15.63 -9.36
N VAL A 436 26.50 15.89 -10.60
CA VAL A 436 25.62 15.93 -11.78
C VAL A 436 24.96 14.57 -12.04
N LEU A 437 25.67 13.46 -11.81
CA LEU A 437 25.12 12.11 -11.94
C LEU A 437 23.94 11.85 -10.97
N VAL A 438 24.04 12.33 -9.72
CA VAL A 438 23.01 12.09 -8.68
C VAL A 438 21.98 13.21 -8.55
N LEU A 439 22.23 14.37 -9.18
CA LEU A 439 21.35 15.54 -9.16
C LEU A 439 19.90 15.25 -9.60
N PRO A 440 19.65 14.40 -10.63
CA PRO A 440 18.29 14.03 -11.01
C PRO A 440 17.46 13.42 -9.87
N GLY A 441 18.14 12.81 -8.88
CA GLY A 441 17.50 12.28 -7.68
C GLY A 441 16.68 13.31 -6.91
N LEU A 442 17.05 14.58 -6.96
CA LEU A 442 16.28 15.68 -6.37
C LEU A 442 14.85 15.72 -6.90
N ALA A 443 14.64 15.54 -8.20
CA ALA A 443 13.30 15.55 -8.81
C ALA A 443 12.45 14.38 -8.30
N GLY A 444 13.04 13.18 -8.19
CA GLY A 444 12.41 12.02 -7.59
C GLY A 444 12.03 12.28 -6.14
N PHE A 445 12.97 12.76 -5.33
CA PHE A 445 12.70 13.12 -3.94
C PHE A 445 11.55 14.12 -3.81
N LEU A 446 11.61 15.23 -4.56
CA LEU A 446 10.58 16.27 -4.55
C LEU A 446 9.20 15.71 -4.93
N ALA A 447 9.10 14.89 -5.97
CA ALA A 447 7.83 14.32 -6.38
C ALA A 447 7.17 13.48 -5.27
N TRP A 448 7.95 12.65 -4.58
CA TRP A 448 7.45 11.83 -3.47
C TRP A 448 7.17 12.64 -2.21
N GLU A 449 8.07 13.56 -1.86
CA GLU A 449 7.96 14.41 -0.67
C GLU A 449 6.77 15.37 -0.77
N LEU A 450 6.59 16.02 -1.93
CA LEU A 450 5.44 16.90 -2.18
C LEU A 450 4.11 16.14 -2.18
N ASN A 451 4.08 14.92 -2.70
CA ASN A 451 2.89 14.06 -2.64
C ASN A 451 2.54 13.68 -1.20
N GLY A 452 3.54 13.37 -0.36
CA GLY A 452 3.35 13.15 1.07
C GLY A 452 2.80 14.40 1.78
N ASN A 453 3.42 15.56 1.52
CA ASN A 453 3.04 16.84 2.12
C ASN A 453 1.66 17.33 1.69
N TRP A 454 1.26 17.03 0.44
CA TRP A 454 -0.08 17.35 -0.05
C TRP A 454 -1.16 16.71 0.82
N LYS A 455 -0.94 15.51 1.35
CA LYS A 455 -1.92 14.77 2.18
C LYS A 455 -2.02 15.25 3.63
N LEU A 456 -1.23 16.26 4.03
CA LEU A 456 -1.21 16.75 5.42
C LEU A 456 -2.42 17.62 5.77
N TYR A 457 -3.00 18.33 4.81
CA TYR A 457 -3.98 19.40 5.06
C TYR A 457 -5.43 18.92 5.00
N ARG A 458 -6.30 19.53 5.82
CA ARG A 458 -7.75 19.20 5.86
C ARG A 458 -8.44 19.38 4.51
N ARG A 459 -8.06 20.41 3.75
CA ARG A 459 -8.65 20.75 2.45
C ARG A 459 -8.22 19.81 1.32
N THR A 460 -7.12 19.09 1.50
CA THR A 460 -6.60 18.12 0.52
C THR A 460 -6.93 16.68 0.90
N ARG A 461 -7.62 16.47 2.03
CA ARG A 461 -8.18 15.17 2.44
C ARG A 461 -9.12 14.64 1.37
N ALA A 462 -9.12 13.33 1.19
CA ALA A 462 -10.08 12.67 0.31
C ALA A 462 -11.51 12.91 0.83
N ASP A 463 -12.41 13.30 -0.08
CA ASP A 463 -13.82 13.51 0.26
C ASP A 463 -14.54 12.20 0.60
N LEU A 464 -14.12 11.09 -0.02
CA LEU A 464 -14.69 9.76 0.20
C LEU A 464 -13.81 8.93 1.12
N LEU A 465 -14.43 8.10 1.97
CA LEU A 465 -13.75 7.02 2.68
C LEU A 465 -13.17 6.02 1.66
N ARG A 466 -11.89 5.69 1.81
CA ARG A 466 -11.14 4.82 0.89
C ARG A 466 -10.32 3.80 1.67
N ALA A 467 -9.98 2.71 1.00
CA ALA A 467 -9.12 1.69 1.56
C ALA A 467 -7.81 2.30 2.09
N VAL A 468 -7.45 1.98 3.32
CA VAL A 468 -6.23 2.45 3.98
C VAL A 468 -5.16 1.36 4.02
N SER A 469 -3.91 1.78 4.17
CA SER A 469 -2.79 0.88 4.43
C SER A 469 -2.86 0.30 5.84
N ILE A 470 -2.70 -1.01 5.95
CA ILE A 470 -2.78 -1.79 7.19
C ILE A 470 -1.37 -2.21 7.69
N GLY A 471 -0.48 -2.58 6.77
CA GLY A 471 0.84 -3.13 7.09
C GLY A 471 2.01 -2.16 6.95
N SER A 472 3.19 -2.59 7.41
CA SER A 472 4.47 -1.89 7.26
C SER A 472 4.90 -1.67 5.80
N HIS A 473 4.29 -2.39 4.87
CA HIS A 473 4.53 -2.29 3.43
C HIS A 473 3.44 -1.50 2.68
N SER A 474 2.65 -0.69 3.38
CA SER A 474 1.57 0.12 2.81
C SER A 474 0.49 -0.69 2.06
N GLU A 475 0.31 -1.96 2.42
CA GLU A 475 -0.68 -2.85 1.80
C GLU A 475 -2.09 -2.60 2.37
N THR A 476 -3.12 -2.64 1.52
CA THR A 476 -4.53 -2.62 1.93
C THR A 476 -5.05 -4.04 2.17
N MET A 477 -6.24 -4.23 2.77
CA MET A 477 -6.86 -5.56 2.90
C MET A 477 -6.99 -6.25 1.53
N VAL A 478 -7.46 -5.51 0.52
CA VAL A 478 -7.49 -5.94 -0.88
C VAL A 478 -6.09 -6.34 -1.37
N GLY A 479 -5.08 -5.54 -1.04
CA GLY A 479 -3.67 -5.81 -1.37
C GLY A 479 -3.13 -7.09 -0.74
N PHE A 480 -3.57 -7.43 0.47
CA PHE A 480 -3.20 -8.70 1.10
C PHE A 480 -3.85 -9.91 0.42
N MET A 481 -5.12 -9.80 0.05
CA MET A 481 -5.94 -10.92 -0.39
C MET A 481 -5.96 -11.15 -1.91
N LYS A 482 -6.00 -10.09 -2.74
CA LYS A 482 -6.11 -10.23 -4.21
C LYS A 482 -4.74 -10.43 -4.86
N PRO A 483 -4.51 -11.55 -5.59
CA PRO A 483 -3.25 -11.79 -6.29
C PRO A 483 -2.93 -10.71 -7.33
N GLY A 484 -1.70 -10.21 -7.33
CA GLY A 484 -1.23 -9.24 -8.32
C GLY A 484 0.29 -9.09 -8.31
N PHE A 485 0.81 -8.19 -9.15
CA PHE A 485 2.26 -7.96 -9.27
C PHE A 485 2.84 -7.48 -7.93
N HIS A 486 2.19 -6.51 -7.29
CA HIS A 486 2.54 -5.97 -5.96
C HIS A 486 1.49 -6.28 -4.86
N SER A 487 0.61 -7.27 -5.08
CA SER A 487 -0.45 -7.67 -4.13
C SER A 487 -0.53 -9.19 -3.97
N GLY A 488 -1.40 -9.68 -3.08
CA GLY A 488 -1.63 -11.09 -2.80
C GLY A 488 -0.60 -11.69 -1.86
N THR A 489 -0.18 -10.94 -0.84
CA THR A 489 0.81 -11.41 0.15
C THR A 489 0.34 -12.67 0.86
N ILE A 490 -0.95 -12.75 1.24
CA ILE A 490 -1.53 -13.93 1.89
C ILE A 490 -1.48 -15.16 0.95
N PRO A 491 -2.06 -15.14 -0.26
CA PRO A 491 -1.94 -16.26 -1.21
C PRO A 491 -0.50 -16.67 -1.52
N LYS A 492 0.41 -15.69 -1.64
CA LYS A 492 1.84 -15.94 -1.92
C LYS A 492 2.52 -16.64 -0.74
N LEU A 493 2.25 -16.23 0.49
CA LEU A 493 2.80 -16.86 1.71
C LEU A 493 2.28 -18.29 1.85
N HIS A 494 0.97 -18.51 1.70
CA HIS A 494 0.38 -19.86 1.71
C HIS A 494 0.95 -20.77 0.63
N THR A 495 1.17 -20.24 -0.59
CA THR A 495 1.82 -21.00 -1.68
C THR A 495 3.25 -21.38 -1.32
N LYS A 496 4.02 -20.47 -0.72
CA LYS A 496 5.39 -20.73 -0.29
C LYS A 496 5.44 -21.71 0.88
N LEU A 497 4.51 -21.60 1.82
CA LEU A 497 4.35 -22.50 2.96
C LEU A 497 4.09 -23.94 2.48
N ARG A 498 3.11 -24.14 1.57
CA ARG A 498 2.85 -25.46 0.97
C ARG A 498 4.06 -26.05 0.27
N ARG A 499 4.81 -25.22 -0.48
CA ARG A 499 6.03 -25.65 -1.18
C ARG A 499 7.17 -26.01 -0.21
N ALA A 500 7.37 -25.24 0.84
CA ALA A 500 8.37 -25.53 1.87
C ALA A 500 8.03 -26.83 2.60
N SER A 501 6.76 -27.02 2.97
CA SER A 501 6.25 -28.24 3.58
C SER A 501 6.45 -29.46 2.67
N ALA A 502 6.14 -29.34 1.38
CA ALA A 502 6.34 -30.43 0.40
C ALA A 502 7.82 -30.81 0.26
N LYS A 503 8.74 -29.85 0.43
CA LYS A 503 10.19 -30.07 0.40
C LYS A 503 10.79 -30.48 1.74
N ARG A 504 9.97 -30.61 2.80
CA ARG A 504 10.41 -30.83 4.19
C ARG A 504 11.47 -29.80 4.63
N ASP A 505 11.33 -28.56 4.18
CA ASP A 505 12.19 -27.44 4.57
C ASP A 505 11.61 -26.73 5.80
N ASP A 506 11.96 -27.23 6.99
CA ASP A 506 11.44 -26.73 8.27
C ASP A 506 11.76 -25.24 8.49
N ARG A 507 12.94 -24.78 8.04
CA ARG A 507 13.32 -23.36 8.12
C ARG A 507 12.44 -22.51 7.22
N GLY A 508 12.16 -22.98 6.01
CA GLY A 508 11.22 -22.34 5.10
C GLY A 508 9.79 -22.29 5.66
N VAL A 509 9.33 -23.37 6.28
CA VAL A 509 8.01 -23.44 6.94
C VAL A 509 7.92 -22.42 8.08
N ALA A 510 8.88 -22.41 9.00
CA ALA A 510 8.91 -21.47 10.12
C ALA A 510 8.93 -20.01 9.63
N ARG A 511 9.76 -19.71 8.63
CA ARG A 511 9.84 -18.36 8.03
C ARG A 511 8.52 -17.91 7.42
N HIS A 512 7.81 -18.80 6.74
CA HIS A 512 6.53 -18.45 6.08
C HIS A 512 5.37 -18.37 7.07
N ARG A 513 5.38 -19.17 8.14
CA ARG A 513 4.44 -19.01 9.28
C ARG A 513 4.64 -17.67 10.00
N GLU A 514 5.89 -17.29 10.29
CA GLU A 514 6.19 -15.97 10.86
C GLU A 514 5.70 -14.84 9.95
N GLY A 515 5.85 -15.00 8.63
CA GLY A 515 5.30 -14.05 7.65
C GLY A 515 3.78 -13.93 7.71
N LEU A 516 3.05 -15.03 7.92
CA LEU A 516 1.59 -15.00 8.11
C LEU A 516 1.22 -14.34 9.46
N HIS A 517 1.96 -14.66 10.52
CA HIS A 517 1.77 -14.05 11.83
C HIS A 517 1.94 -12.53 11.82
N HIS A 518 2.90 -12.00 11.06
CA HIS A 518 3.02 -10.55 10.86
C HIS A 518 1.83 -9.92 10.13
N VAL A 519 1.17 -10.67 9.22
CA VAL A 519 -0.04 -10.20 8.54
C VAL A 519 -1.23 -10.22 9.52
N GLU A 520 -1.37 -11.29 10.31
CA GLU A 520 -2.36 -11.39 11.39
C GLU A 520 -2.22 -10.23 12.38
N GLU A 521 -1.00 -9.93 12.84
CA GLU A 521 -0.72 -8.80 13.75
C GLU A 521 -1.07 -7.44 13.12
N ALA A 522 -0.79 -7.25 11.81
CA ALA A 522 -1.13 -6.02 11.12
C ALA A 522 -2.65 -5.83 11.01
N ILE A 523 -3.39 -6.89 10.65
CA ILE A 523 -4.85 -6.88 10.57
C ILE A 523 -5.47 -6.68 11.95
N TRP A 524 -4.93 -7.35 12.98
CA TRP A 524 -5.33 -7.17 14.38
C TRP A 524 -5.23 -5.69 14.78
N LYS A 525 -4.08 -5.05 14.54
CA LYS A 525 -3.87 -3.62 14.86
C LYS A 525 -4.80 -2.72 14.08
N PHE A 526 -5.07 -3.04 12.83
CA PHE A 526 -6.01 -2.27 12.02
C PHE A 526 -7.43 -2.36 12.58
N THR A 527 -7.92 -3.55 12.90
CA THR A 527 -9.26 -3.75 13.51
C THR A 527 -9.35 -3.08 14.87
N ASP A 528 -8.34 -3.26 15.72
CA ASP A 528 -8.29 -2.65 17.05
C ASP A 528 -8.37 -1.11 16.96
N ARG A 529 -7.63 -0.52 16.00
CA ARG A 529 -7.58 0.93 15.83
C ARG A 529 -8.78 1.51 15.09
N GLN A 530 -9.37 0.80 14.13
CA GLN A 530 -10.42 1.36 13.27
C GLN A 530 -11.84 1.01 13.72
N LEU A 531 -12.03 -0.17 14.29
CA LEU A 531 -13.35 -0.65 14.70
C LEU A 531 -13.48 -0.61 16.23
N VAL A 532 -12.63 -1.35 16.94
CA VAL A 532 -12.75 -1.50 18.40
C VAL A 532 -12.56 -0.17 19.14
N SER A 533 -11.52 0.59 18.80
CA SER A 533 -11.29 1.91 19.38
C SER A 533 -12.44 2.89 19.10
N MET A 534 -13.17 2.71 18.01
CA MET A 534 -14.34 3.55 17.69
C MET A 534 -15.55 3.14 18.53
N LEU A 535 -15.80 1.83 18.67
CA LEU A 535 -16.87 1.30 19.52
C LEU A 535 -16.66 1.69 20.98
N ASN A 536 -15.49 1.40 21.58
CA ASN A 536 -15.23 1.64 23.01
C ASN A 536 -15.26 3.14 23.41
N GLU A 537 -15.17 4.05 22.44
CA GLU A 537 -15.31 5.49 22.67
C GLU A 537 -16.75 6.00 22.51
N ALA A 538 -17.62 5.25 21.84
CA ALA A 538 -19.02 5.57 21.63
C ALA A 538 -19.81 5.38 22.94
N PRO A 539 -20.68 6.32 23.35
CA PRO A 539 -21.31 6.29 24.67
C PRO A 539 -22.01 4.96 25.02
N PRO A 540 -22.82 4.34 24.14
CA PRO A 540 -23.50 3.06 24.43
C PRO A 540 -22.57 1.85 24.56
N PHE A 541 -21.30 2.00 24.14
CA PHE A 541 -20.26 0.97 24.21
C PHE A 541 -19.12 1.36 25.18
N ARG A 542 -19.17 2.49 25.89
CA ARG A 542 -18.09 2.86 26.84
C ARG A 542 -17.96 1.88 28.01
N ALA A 543 -19.07 1.27 28.42
CA ALA A 543 -19.08 0.20 29.40
C ALA A 543 -18.82 -1.18 28.76
N ALA A 544 -18.86 -1.27 27.43
CA ALA A 544 -18.54 -2.49 26.71
C ALA A 544 -17.02 -2.59 26.53
N ASP A 545 -16.48 -3.75 26.84
CA ASP A 545 -15.06 -4.07 26.73
C ASP A 545 -14.79 -4.83 25.44
N VAL A 546 -15.23 -4.25 24.31
CA VAL A 546 -15.02 -4.86 22.99
C VAL A 546 -13.51 -4.99 22.75
N ALA A 547 -13.07 -6.17 22.33
CA ALA A 547 -11.68 -6.45 22.01
C ALA A 547 -11.56 -7.40 20.81
N VAL A 548 -10.43 -7.30 20.10
CA VAL A 548 -10.05 -8.29 19.10
C VAL A 548 -9.32 -9.43 19.81
N GLU A 549 -9.92 -10.61 19.83
CA GLU A 549 -9.32 -11.77 20.46
C GLU A 549 -8.34 -12.47 19.53
N HIS A 550 -8.79 -12.77 18.30
CA HIS A 550 -8.00 -13.53 17.35
C HIS A 550 -8.20 -13.05 15.91
N VAL A 551 -7.16 -13.19 15.10
CA VAL A 551 -7.20 -13.00 13.66
C VAL A 551 -6.58 -14.23 13.01
N ASP A 552 -7.37 -14.91 12.19
CA ASP A 552 -6.93 -16.06 11.40
C ASP A 552 -6.89 -15.71 9.91
N VAL A 553 -5.85 -16.16 9.23
CA VAL A 553 -5.60 -15.84 7.82
C VAL A 553 -5.47 -17.11 6.97
N GLY A 554 -6.55 -17.44 6.27
CA GLY A 554 -6.61 -18.50 5.26
C GLY A 554 -6.03 -18.08 3.91
N SER A 555 -6.06 -18.97 2.91
CA SER A 555 -5.50 -18.68 1.57
C SER A 555 -6.26 -17.59 0.81
N ASN A 556 -7.58 -17.49 1.02
CA ASN A 556 -8.50 -16.54 0.39
C ASN A 556 -9.50 -15.92 1.39
N ARG A 557 -9.30 -16.13 2.70
CA ARG A 557 -10.19 -15.65 3.76
C ARG A 557 -9.39 -15.08 4.92
N VAL A 558 -9.91 -14.04 5.55
CA VAL A 558 -9.47 -13.52 6.85
C VAL A 558 -10.65 -13.60 7.81
N ARG A 559 -10.45 -14.13 9.02
CA ARG A 559 -11.45 -14.15 10.09
C ARG A 559 -10.94 -13.30 11.25
N ILE A 560 -11.84 -12.50 11.81
CA ILE A 560 -11.55 -11.59 12.91
C ILE A 560 -12.57 -11.85 14.00
N ASP A 561 -12.11 -12.40 15.11
CA ASP A 561 -12.95 -12.75 16.24
C ASP A 561 -12.95 -11.59 17.26
N LEU A 562 -14.14 -11.07 17.53
CA LEU A 562 -14.40 -10.00 18.46
C LEU A 562 -15.10 -10.55 19.70
N VAL A 563 -14.62 -10.14 20.87
CA VAL A 563 -15.23 -10.46 22.16
C VAL A 563 -15.76 -9.18 22.80
N CYS A 564 -16.83 -9.31 23.57
CA CYS A 564 -17.35 -8.26 24.43
C CYS A 564 -17.81 -8.92 25.73
N PRO A 565 -16.90 -9.18 26.68
CA PRO A 565 -17.22 -9.89 27.92
C PRO A 565 -18.43 -9.32 28.68
N SER A 566 -18.65 -8.01 28.61
CA SER A 566 -19.80 -7.32 29.22
C SER A 566 -21.14 -7.63 28.54
N ALA A 567 -21.15 -8.07 27.27
CA ALA A 567 -22.35 -8.45 26.52
C ALA A 567 -22.61 -9.96 26.52
N GLY A 568 -21.58 -10.78 26.75
CA GLY A 568 -21.69 -12.22 26.89
C GLY A 568 -20.47 -13.00 26.38
N PRO A 569 -20.42 -14.33 26.58
CA PRO A 569 -19.27 -15.17 26.25
C PRO A 569 -19.15 -15.55 24.76
N GLY A 570 -20.11 -15.18 23.91
CA GLY A 570 -20.12 -15.58 22.50
C GLY A 570 -19.20 -14.70 21.64
N HIS A 571 -18.46 -15.29 20.71
CA HIS A 571 -17.56 -14.56 19.80
C HIS A 571 -18.29 -14.09 18.53
N ALA A 572 -18.14 -12.81 18.20
CA ALA A 572 -18.61 -12.27 16.94
C ALA A 572 -17.49 -12.34 15.90
N THR A 573 -17.68 -13.08 14.81
CA THR A 573 -16.66 -13.27 13.76
C THR A 573 -17.00 -12.47 12.50
N ILE A 574 -16.18 -11.47 12.21
CA ILE A 574 -16.16 -10.78 10.91
C ILE A 574 -15.26 -11.58 9.95
N SER A 575 -15.78 -11.93 8.78
CA SER A 575 -15.02 -12.58 7.72
C SER A 575 -14.83 -11.65 6.52
N PHE A 576 -13.62 -11.68 5.96
CA PHE A 576 -13.32 -11.14 4.64
C PHE A 576 -12.98 -12.30 3.72
N GLU A 577 -13.57 -12.36 2.53
CA GLU A 577 -13.37 -13.42 1.55
C GLU A 577 -13.06 -12.84 0.18
N GLN A 578 -12.04 -13.39 -0.48
CA GLN A 578 -11.75 -13.08 -1.87
C GLN A 578 -12.41 -14.13 -2.76
N GLN A 579 -13.45 -13.73 -3.49
CA GLN A 579 -14.18 -14.58 -4.43
C GLN A 579 -14.23 -13.91 -5.81
N SER A 580 -13.75 -14.59 -6.86
CA SER A 580 -13.81 -14.12 -8.28
C SER A 580 -13.41 -12.66 -8.54
N GLY A 581 -12.36 -12.19 -7.86
CA GLY A 581 -11.85 -10.82 -7.96
C GLY A 581 -12.56 -9.79 -7.08
N TRP A 582 -13.60 -10.17 -6.34
CA TRP A 582 -14.32 -9.35 -5.36
C TRP A 582 -13.79 -9.58 -3.95
N LEU A 583 -13.82 -8.54 -3.11
CA LEU A 583 -13.63 -8.64 -1.66
C LEU A 583 -15.00 -8.55 -0.98
N ILE A 584 -15.41 -9.64 -0.35
CA ILE A 584 -16.70 -9.77 0.33
C ILE A 584 -16.46 -9.72 1.83
N ALA A 585 -17.22 -8.91 2.56
CA ALA A 585 -17.24 -8.95 4.02
C ALA A 585 -18.57 -9.47 4.54
N GLY A 586 -18.57 -10.05 5.74
CA GLY A 586 -19.79 -10.42 6.44
C GLY A 586 -19.51 -10.87 7.87
N ILE A 587 -20.57 -11.10 8.62
CA ILE A 587 -20.56 -11.60 9.98
C ILE A 587 -20.91 -13.08 9.93
N SER A 588 -19.87 -13.91 9.85
CA SER A 588 -20.02 -15.37 9.77
C SER A 588 -20.53 -16.01 11.06
N SER A 589 -20.33 -15.35 12.21
CA SER A 589 -20.90 -15.73 13.50
C SER A 589 -21.31 -14.46 14.24
N PRO A 590 -22.61 -14.24 14.51
CA PRO A 590 -23.06 -13.01 15.17
C PRO A 590 -22.60 -12.92 16.64
N GLY A 591 -22.49 -14.05 17.35
CA GLY A 591 -22.05 -14.04 18.76
C GLY A 591 -22.84 -13.05 19.62
N TRP A 592 -22.13 -12.20 20.38
CA TRP A 592 -22.72 -11.15 21.21
C TRP A 592 -23.48 -10.07 20.43
N ILE A 593 -23.26 -9.91 19.12
CA ILE A 593 -23.97 -8.91 18.28
C ILE A 593 -25.47 -9.19 18.26
N GLY A 594 -25.87 -10.46 18.37
CA GLY A 594 -27.28 -10.85 18.38
C GLY A 594 -28.07 -10.35 19.61
N GLY A 595 -27.38 -10.00 20.70
CA GLY A 595 -27.99 -9.51 21.94
C GLY A 595 -27.98 -7.98 22.09
N LEU A 596 -27.51 -7.24 21.08
CA LEU A 596 -27.46 -5.78 21.13
C LEU A 596 -28.85 -5.16 21.02
N ASP A 597 -29.07 -4.08 21.75
CA ASP A 597 -30.26 -3.25 21.59
C ASP A 597 -30.23 -2.45 20.27
N GLY A 598 -31.31 -1.74 19.95
CA GLY A 598 -31.43 -0.98 18.71
C GLY A 598 -30.39 0.14 18.56
N GLU A 599 -30.04 0.83 19.65
CA GLU A 599 -29.07 1.93 19.64
C GLU A 599 -27.64 1.41 19.42
N GLN A 600 -27.25 0.38 20.18
CA GLN A 600 -25.96 -0.30 20.03
C GLN A 600 -25.81 -0.90 18.63
N ARG A 601 -26.87 -1.50 18.09
CA ARG A 601 -26.89 -2.05 16.74
C ARG A 601 -26.68 -0.96 15.68
N GLN A 602 -27.33 0.19 15.82
CA GLN A 602 -27.18 1.33 14.92
C GLN A 602 -25.74 1.88 14.94
N ILE A 603 -25.14 2.00 16.14
CA ILE A 603 -23.74 2.44 16.29
C ILE A 603 -22.76 1.42 15.68
N LEU A 604 -23.01 0.12 15.88
CA LEU A 604 -22.20 -0.94 15.27
C LEU A 604 -22.29 -0.88 13.75
N GLU A 605 -23.47 -0.69 13.17
CA GLU A 605 -23.65 -0.57 11.72
C GLU A 605 -22.93 0.66 11.15
N ILE A 606 -22.99 1.78 11.84
CA ILE A 606 -22.19 2.98 11.51
C ILE A 606 -20.71 2.59 11.53
N ALA A 607 -20.19 2.07 12.64
CA ALA A 607 -18.78 1.66 12.79
C ALA A 607 -18.33 0.68 11.69
N LEU A 608 -19.14 -0.34 11.36
CA LEU A 608 -18.89 -1.31 10.30
C LEU A 608 -18.89 -0.66 8.92
N THR A 609 -19.76 0.31 8.66
CA THR A 609 -19.76 1.08 7.41
C THR A 609 -18.40 1.73 7.18
N GLY A 610 -17.87 2.43 8.20
CA GLY A 610 -16.53 3.01 8.15
C GLY A 610 -15.45 1.94 7.96
N PHE A 611 -15.46 0.90 8.79
CA PHE A 611 -14.47 -0.17 8.78
C PHE A 611 -14.39 -0.91 7.44
N TYR A 612 -15.53 -1.25 6.82
CA TYR A 612 -15.58 -1.92 5.52
C TYR A 612 -15.12 -1.00 4.39
N LYS A 613 -15.43 0.31 4.43
CA LYS A 613 -14.89 1.28 3.46
C LYS A 613 -13.37 1.43 3.58
N LEU A 614 -12.86 1.51 4.80
CA LEU A 614 -11.42 1.58 5.07
C LEU A 614 -10.70 0.26 4.75
N SER A 615 -11.41 -0.87 4.73
CA SER A 615 -10.89 -2.17 4.26
C SER A 615 -10.92 -2.30 2.74
N GLY A 616 -11.74 -1.52 2.04
CA GLY A 616 -11.93 -1.62 0.59
C GLY A 616 -12.84 -2.78 0.18
N VAL A 617 -13.85 -3.08 1.00
CA VAL A 617 -14.87 -4.10 0.71
C VAL A 617 -15.68 -3.69 -0.52
N ASP A 618 -15.90 -4.65 -1.41
CA ASP A 618 -16.73 -4.46 -2.59
C ASP A 618 -18.19 -4.87 -2.35
N LEU A 619 -18.40 -5.98 -1.63
CA LEU A 619 -19.72 -6.58 -1.36
C LEU A 619 -19.87 -6.92 0.13
N VAL A 620 -21.08 -6.79 0.67
CA VAL A 620 -21.41 -7.22 2.03
C VAL A 620 -22.45 -8.33 1.96
N ARG A 621 -22.16 -9.43 2.66
CA ARG A 621 -22.97 -10.65 2.62
C ARG A 621 -24.42 -10.39 3.04
N GLU A 622 -24.59 -9.73 4.18
CA GLU A 622 -25.91 -9.41 4.75
C GLU A 622 -26.75 -8.54 3.82
N GLN A 623 -26.12 -7.63 3.08
CA GLN A 623 -26.82 -6.80 2.09
C GLN A 623 -27.26 -7.62 0.89
N LEU A 624 -26.39 -8.51 0.37
CA LEU A 624 -26.75 -9.38 -0.76
C LEU A 624 -27.91 -10.30 -0.38
N GLU A 625 -27.86 -10.89 0.81
CA GLU A 625 -28.88 -11.82 1.30
C GLU A 625 -30.22 -11.13 1.54
N GLN A 626 -30.23 -9.87 1.98
CA GLN A 626 -31.47 -9.08 2.11
C GLN A 626 -32.08 -8.70 0.76
N VAL A 627 -31.27 -8.49 -0.28
CA VAL A 627 -31.79 -8.11 -1.61
C VAL A 627 -32.28 -9.34 -2.38
N VAL A 628 -31.62 -10.47 -2.19
CA VAL A 628 -31.91 -11.70 -2.92
C VAL A 628 -32.92 -12.59 -2.19
N GLY A 629 -33.04 -12.48 -0.87
CA GLY A 629 -34.00 -13.24 -0.08
C GLY A 629 -35.37 -12.58 -0.02
N ASP A 630 -36.42 -13.40 -0.05
CA ASP A 630 -37.82 -12.95 0.03
C ASP A 630 -38.30 -12.78 1.50
N GLY A 631 -37.39 -12.41 2.40
CA GLY A 631 -37.67 -12.22 3.84
C GLY A 631 -37.79 -13.49 4.69
N ALA A 632 -38.07 -14.66 4.10
CA ALA A 632 -38.22 -15.95 4.81
C ALA A 632 -37.04 -16.92 4.62
N THR A 633 -36.49 -16.99 3.41
CA THR A 633 -35.38 -17.88 3.04
C THR A 633 -34.41 -17.19 2.11
N VAL A 634 -33.11 -17.38 2.35
CA VAL A 634 -32.05 -16.91 1.46
C VAL A 634 -31.76 -18.04 0.45
N PRO A 635 -31.94 -17.81 -0.87
CA PRO A 635 -31.61 -18.81 -1.87
C PRO A 635 -30.10 -19.04 -1.94
N ALA A 636 -29.67 -20.17 -2.50
CA ALA A 636 -28.26 -20.42 -2.72
C ALA A 636 -27.70 -19.41 -3.73
N TYR A 637 -26.49 -18.91 -3.50
CA TYR A 637 -25.81 -18.01 -4.42
C TYR A 637 -24.30 -18.19 -4.40
N ASP A 638 -23.65 -17.77 -5.49
CA ASP A 638 -22.20 -17.72 -5.61
C ASP A 638 -21.75 -16.46 -6.37
N VAL A 639 -20.57 -15.95 -6.04
CA VAL A 639 -19.95 -14.80 -6.72
C VAL A 639 -18.90 -15.31 -7.70
N THR A 640 -19.26 -15.35 -8.98
CA THR A 640 -18.45 -15.91 -10.06
C THR A 640 -17.77 -14.81 -10.90
N ASP A 641 -16.98 -15.23 -11.89
CA ASP A 641 -16.40 -14.31 -12.86
C ASP A 641 -17.45 -13.64 -13.76
N GLU A 642 -18.66 -14.20 -13.88
CA GLU A 642 -19.77 -13.63 -14.66
C GLU A 642 -20.59 -12.62 -13.85
N GLY A 643 -20.62 -12.74 -12.53
CA GLY A 643 -21.43 -11.89 -11.66
C GLY A 643 -21.87 -12.60 -10.39
N LEU A 644 -23.00 -12.17 -9.83
CA LEU A 644 -23.69 -12.90 -8.77
C LEU A 644 -24.63 -13.91 -9.43
N VAL A 645 -24.45 -15.20 -9.15
CA VAL A 645 -25.34 -16.27 -9.60
C VAL A 645 -26.23 -16.66 -8.44
N VAL A 646 -27.55 -16.63 -8.64
CA VAL A 646 -28.56 -16.99 -7.64
C VAL A 646 -29.38 -18.16 -8.17
N TRP A 647 -29.56 -19.18 -7.34
CA TRP A 647 -30.43 -20.31 -7.61
C TRP A 647 -31.69 -20.21 -6.72
N PRO A 648 -32.82 -19.75 -7.28
CA PRO A 648 -34.04 -19.53 -6.50
C PRO A 648 -34.67 -20.84 -6.00
N GLY A 649 -34.47 -21.95 -6.72
CA GLY A 649 -34.96 -23.27 -6.35
C GLY A 649 -33.87 -24.17 -5.75
N PRO A 650 -34.23 -25.14 -4.88
CA PRO A 650 -33.28 -26.08 -4.28
C PRO A 650 -32.66 -27.06 -5.29
N GLY A 651 -33.25 -27.20 -6.49
CA GLY A 651 -32.78 -28.09 -7.56
C GLY A 651 -31.65 -27.51 -8.41
N PHE A 652 -31.30 -26.22 -8.24
CA PHE A 652 -30.29 -25.52 -9.07
C PHE A 652 -30.61 -25.46 -10.58
N ASP A 653 -31.87 -25.71 -10.98
CA ASP A 653 -32.29 -25.83 -12.39
C ASP A 653 -32.38 -24.47 -13.12
N THR A 654 -32.66 -23.40 -12.38
CA THR A 654 -32.71 -22.03 -12.90
C THR A 654 -31.60 -21.20 -12.26
N GLU A 655 -30.85 -20.46 -13.08
CA GLU A 655 -29.80 -19.54 -12.65
C GLU A 655 -30.20 -18.12 -13.00
N ILE A 656 -30.17 -17.22 -12.01
CA ILE A 656 -30.27 -15.78 -12.24
C ILE A 656 -28.87 -15.19 -12.10
N VAL A 657 -28.33 -14.68 -13.19
CA VAL A 657 -26.98 -14.09 -13.23
C VAL A 657 -27.07 -12.57 -13.28
N TYR A 658 -26.55 -11.91 -12.25
CA TYR A 658 -26.46 -10.45 -12.17
C TYR A 658 -25.06 -9.94 -12.54
N ASP A 659 -24.94 -9.12 -13.60
CA ASP A 659 -23.66 -8.51 -13.97
C ASP A 659 -23.25 -7.40 -12.98
N LEU A 660 -22.46 -7.77 -11.97
CA LEU A 660 -21.95 -6.84 -10.95
C LEU A 660 -20.93 -5.81 -11.50
N ARG A 661 -20.42 -5.97 -12.73
CA ARG A 661 -19.46 -5.05 -13.35
C ARG A 661 -20.13 -4.02 -14.27
N GLY A 662 -21.33 -4.32 -14.75
CA GLY A 662 -22.19 -3.38 -15.49
C GLY A 662 -22.54 -2.13 -14.68
N PRO A 663 -22.85 -0.98 -15.31
CA PRO A 663 -23.25 0.24 -14.60
C PRO A 663 -24.54 0.03 -13.78
N THR A 664 -25.46 -0.77 -14.31
CA THR A 664 -26.65 -1.32 -13.65
C THR A 664 -26.55 -2.83 -13.67
N PRO A 665 -26.67 -3.53 -12.52
CA PRO A 665 -26.61 -4.99 -12.50
C PRO A 665 -27.89 -5.57 -13.14
N GLY A 666 -27.83 -5.83 -14.45
CA GLY A 666 -28.92 -6.50 -15.15
C GLY A 666 -28.96 -7.98 -14.80
N ALA A 667 -30.16 -8.53 -14.64
CA ALA A 667 -30.38 -9.95 -14.42
C ALA A 667 -30.52 -10.67 -15.76
N THR A 668 -29.85 -11.80 -15.92
CA THR A 668 -30.06 -12.74 -17.03
C THR A 668 -30.50 -14.07 -16.45
N VAL A 669 -31.68 -14.54 -16.83
CA VAL A 669 -32.20 -15.85 -16.41
C VAL A 669 -31.71 -16.91 -17.38
N ARG A 670 -31.18 -18.01 -16.85
CA ARG A 670 -30.81 -19.22 -17.60
C ARG A 670 -31.58 -20.39 -17.02
N GLY A 671 -32.30 -21.15 -17.84
CA GLY A 671 -33.09 -22.29 -17.40
C GLY A 671 -34.60 -22.03 -17.48
N PRO A 672 -35.43 -22.86 -16.82
CA PRO A 672 -36.89 -22.70 -16.77
C PRO A 672 -37.31 -21.34 -16.21
N ASP A 673 -38.43 -20.79 -16.68
CA ASP A 673 -38.98 -19.52 -16.17
C ASP A 673 -39.21 -19.58 -14.66
N VAL A 674 -38.78 -18.53 -13.97
CA VAL A 674 -39.01 -18.38 -12.53
C VAL A 674 -40.43 -17.88 -12.32
N ALA A 675 -41.21 -18.55 -11.46
CA ALA A 675 -42.51 -18.05 -11.05
C ALA A 675 -42.31 -16.86 -10.09
N GLY A 676 -42.50 -15.62 -10.58
CA GLY A 676 -42.36 -14.40 -9.80
C GLY A 676 -41.56 -13.29 -10.50
N GLU A 677 -41.49 -12.11 -9.88
CA GLU A 677 -40.65 -11.02 -10.37
C GLU A 677 -39.20 -11.25 -9.95
N VAL A 678 -38.27 -11.20 -10.91
CA VAL A 678 -36.83 -11.39 -10.62
C VAL A 678 -36.34 -10.20 -9.78
N PRO A 679 -35.75 -10.43 -8.58
CA PRO A 679 -35.31 -9.33 -7.73
C PRO A 679 -34.33 -8.40 -8.45
N THR A 680 -34.71 -7.15 -8.67
CA THR A 680 -33.77 -6.19 -9.27
C THR A 680 -32.78 -5.71 -8.22
N LEU A 681 -31.49 -6.01 -8.41
CA LEU A 681 -30.43 -5.35 -7.66
C LEU A 681 -30.53 -3.83 -7.94
N ALA A 682 -30.91 -3.03 -6.94
CA ALA A 682 -31.16 -1.59 -7.05
C ALA A 682 -29.87 -0.76 -7.33
N GLY A 683 -29.25 -0.97 -8.49
CA GLY A 683 -28.14 -0.18 -9.01
C GLY A 683 -26.95 -0.09 -8.05
N GLN A 684 -26.68 1.13 -7.56
CA GLN A 684 -25.54 1.42 -6.66
C GLN A 684 -25.76 0.94 -5.22
N ALA A 685 -27.02 0.81 -4.78
CA ALA A 685 -27.38 0.46 -3.40
C ALA A 685 -27.24 -1.05 -3.09
N ALA A 686 -27.17 -1.89 -4.13
CA ALA A 686 -26.92 -3.33 -3.98
C ALA A 686 -25.42 -3.67 -3.85
N LEU A 687 -24.52 -2.74 -4.21
CA LEU A 687 -23.08 -2.97 -4.27
C LEU A 687 -22.40 -2.03 -3.29
N PHE A 688 -22.06 -2.54 -2.10
CA PHE A 688 -21.44 -1.75 -1.03
C PHE A 688 -20.30 -0.87 -1.55
N GLY A 689 -19.37 -1.41 -2.34
CA GLY A 689 -18.22 -0.66 -2.88
C GLY A 689 -18.57 0.53 -3.77
N ARG A 690 -19.76 0.55 -4.39
CA ARG A 690 -20.23 1.64 -5.27
C ARG A 690 -20.95 2.75 -4.52
N GLU A 691 -21.43 2.50 -3.31
CA GLU A 691 -22.13 3.49 -2.50
C GLU A 691 -21.14 4.46 -1.82
N PRO A 692 -21.05 5.73 -2.22
CA PRO A 692 -20.01 6.63 -1.73
C PRO A 692 -20.33 7.14 -0.32
N VAL A 693 -19.45 6.84 0.65
CA VAL A 693 -19.53 7.45 1.98
C VAL A 693 -18.56 8.62 2.06
N ARG A 694 -19.11 9.84 2.17
CA ARG A 694 -18.31 11.06 2.35
C ARG A 694 -17.77 11.15 3.77
N TRP A 695 -16.52 11.61 3.90
CA TRP A 695 -15.90 11.87 5.19
C TRP A 695 -16.71 12.85 6.04
N THR A 696 -17.25 13.91 5.42
CA THR A 696 -18.04 14.91 6.16
C THR A 696 -19.30 14.31 6.74
N SER A 697 -20.03 13.50 5.95
CA SER A 697 -21.22 12.80 6.43
C SER A 697 -20.87 11.84 7.57
N TRP A 698 -19.80 11.06 7.40
CA TRP A 698 -19.28 10.17 8.44
C TRP A 698 -18.95 10.90 9.74
N ALA A 699 -18.18 11.98 9.65
CA ALA A 699 -17.77 12.78 10.81
C ALA A 699 -18.96 13.42 11.53
N THR A 700 -19.88 14.01 10.77
CA THR A 700 -21.09 14.65 11.33
C THR A 700 -22.01 13.63 11.99
N THR A 701 -22.17 12.42 11.43
CA THR A 701 -22.95 11.36 12.08
C THR A 701 -22.38 11.01 13.46
N TRP A 702 -21.05 10.89 13.59
CA TRP A 702 -20.41 10.64 14.88
C TRP A 702 -20.45 11.83 15.84
N GLU A 703 -20.42 13.04 15.32
CA GLU A 703 -20.59 14.26 16.11
C GLU A 703 -22.01 14.33 16.68
N HIS A 704 -23.03 14.03 15.87
CA HIS A 704 -24.43 13.98 16.30
C HIS A 704 -24.67 12.92 17.38
N LEU A 705 -24.14 11.71 17.19
CA LEU A 705 -24.17 10.66 18.22
C LEU A 705 -23.55 11.12 19.54
N GLY A 706 -22.43 11.85 19.48
CA GLY A 706 -21.79 12.42 20.67
C GLY A 706 -22.66 13.43 21.42
N PHE A 707 -23.61 14.07 20.73
CA PHE A 707 -24.60 14.99 21.32
C PHE A 707 -25.93 14.31 21.68
N GLY A 708 -26.06 12.99 21.53
CA GLY A 708 -27.32 12.27 21.76
C GLY A 708 -28.40 12.53 20.71
N MET A 709 -28.03 13.04 19.54
CA MET A 709 -28.96 13.21 18.42
C MET A 709 -29.03 11.95 17.58
N GLU A 710 -30.20 11.69 16.97
CA GLU A 710 -30.36 10.55 16.06
C GLU A 710 -29.38 10.65 14.87
N PRO A 711 -28.64 9.58 14.57
CA PRO A 711 -27.72 9.57 13.47
C PRO A 711 -28.47 9.50 12.14
N ARG A 712 -27.98 10.24 11.14
CA ARG A 712 -28.47 10.06 9.77
C ARG A 712 -27.89 8.78 9.16
N PRO A 713 -28.68 8.01 8.39
CA PRO A 713 -28.19 6.83 7.70
C PRO A 713 -27.09 7.22 6.71
N LEU A 714 -25.98 6.47 6.75
CA LEU A 714 -24.82 6.67 5.88
C LEU A 714 -24.94 5.93 4.57
N LEU A 715 -25.78 4.90 4.55
CA LEU A 715 -26.10 4.05 3.43
C LEU A 715 -27.60 4.17 3.16
N VAL A 716 -27.95 4.24 1.89
CA VAL A 716 -29.30 4.07 1.33
C VAL A 716 -29.59 2.59 1.14
N GLY A 717 -28.56 1.76 0.91
CA GLY A 717 -28.69 0.31 0.75
C GLY A 717 -29.17 -0.42 2.01
N PRO A 718 -29.42 -1.74 1.90
CA PRO A 718 -29.87 -2.57 3.01
C PRO A 718 -28.90 -2.56 4.19
N SER A 719 -29.36 -3.04 5.35
CA SER A 719 -28.55 -3.03 6.57
C SER A 719 -27.31 -3.93 6.45
N LEU A 720 -26.20 -3.52 7.06
CA LEU A 720 -24.98 -4.34 7.16
C LEU A 720 -25.09 -5.47 8.19
N LEU A 721 -26.19 -5.50 8.94
CA LEU A 721 -26.44 -6.47 10.00
C LEU A 721 -27.70 -7.27 9.65
N ALA A 722 -27.67 -8.59 9.84
CA ALA A 722 -28.85 -9.44 9.69
C ALA A 722 -29.99 -8.97 10.60
N ALA A 723 -31.24 -9.04 10.15
CA ALA A 723 -32.40 -8.63 10.96
C ALA A 723 -32.41 -9.36 12.33
N PRO A 724 -32.91 -8.73 13.41
CA PRO A 724 -33.04 -9.41 14.69
C PRO A 724 -33.88 -10.67 14.46
N ARG A 725 -33.39 -11.85 14.89
CA ARG A 725 -34.27 -13.00 15.00
C ARG A 725 -35.33 -12.62 16.02
N ALA A 726 -36.58 -12.43 15.56
CA ALA A 726 -37.71 -12.40 16.47
C ALA A 726 -37.58 -13.64 17.35
N ALA A 727 -37.56 -13.45 18.67
CA ALA A 727 -37.55 -14.56 19.60
C ALA A 727 -38.74 -15.46 19.21
N VAL A 728 -38.45 -16.60 18.60
CA VAL A 728 -39.45 -17.64 18.38
C VAL A 728 -39.81 -18.06 19.79
N ALA A 729 -40.92 -17.51 20.28
CA ALA A 729 -41.55 -17.97 21.50
C ALA A 729 -41.68 -19.48 21.34
N ALA A 730 -41.06 -20.21 22.26
CA ALA A 730 -41.19 -21.65 22.34
C ALA A 730 -42.66 -21.98 22.61
N ALA A 731 -43.45 -22.08 21.54
CA ALA A 731 -44.69 -22.82 21.55
C ALA A 731 -44.27 -24.30 21.54
N ALA A 732 -43.96 -24.82 22.73
CA ALA A 732 -44.05 -26.25 22.95
C ALA A 732 -45.49 -26.68 22.62
N PRO A 733 -45.70 -27.76 21.84
CA PRO A 733 -47.03 -28.35 21.76
C PRO A 733 -47.38 -28.87 23.15
N ALA A 734 -48.45 -28.33 23.73
CA ALA A 734 -49.12 -28.99 24.83
C ALA A 734 -49.89 -30.17 24.24
N ASP A 735 -49.25 -31.34 24.23
CA ASP A 735 -49.96 -32.61 24.03
C ASP A 735 -50.72 -32.91 25.33
N GLY A 736 -52.06 -32.91 25.21
CA GLY A 736 -53.00 -33.56 26.12
C GLY A 736 -53.59 -34.80 25.46
#